data_AF-A0A6G7J203-F1
#
_entry.id   AF-A0A6G7J203-F1
#
_cell.length_a   1.000
_cell.length_b   1.000
_cell.length_c   1.000
_cell.angle_alpha   90.00
_cell.angle_beta   90.00
_cell.angle_gamma   90.00
#
_symmetry.space_group_name_H-M   'P 1'
#
loop_
_entity.id
_entity.type
_entity.pdbx_description
1 polymer ?
#
loop_
_entity_poly.entity_id
_entity_poly.type
_entity_poly.pdbx_seq_one_letter_code
_entity_poly.pdbx_strand_id
1 'polypeptide(L)'
;MKNHFFRPVFLAVAILVVTLFGVAGYHYAIGYPAWVTMLAGILIGFVLIVLLKFLLTWLAPLVKQIPLTLVTSVLGGFLALYIMRMYAFRWPSILFYGLALFGFICLVFIVLGVRQIIKKKNTGTGSILVVLGIVLIALGFYGFNALNGDPYLEELSPEEGISVTTLSELGVDDPSEKGNFEVEVFTYGSGTDEKRPEYAEGIKIKTPTVDASLLLPEWKGKKKKWREKYWGFGVDSFPLNARVYMPKGEGPFPMVMMVHGNHSMLDYSDGGYAYLGELLASRGIIGVSVDENFINGHWSGDFMGKEMPVRGWLLLKHLEQWNQWNQDSNSELAGKVDMDNIVLVGHSRGGEAVSIAAAFNKLDRFPDNGNEKFDFGYGIKGIITIAPTDYRYDREISLKDINYLSIQGAYDSDETSFWGMRPFHRLQFSDDFDGFKAGLYMNHANHGQFNSTWGRSDFGAPMKWLLNLEPLVSGEEQRKVAEVYVSGFAEAVLNGNERYRPMFKNVDLVSNWLPKEDYRSQYSDANKQVLVDFEGDLDVTRACKGVQLSAKNFKVWREMELESRDGGSQQNNALVLGWSYGPDVDNDSLPTYTINLPDTLQHFGTADTLAISMAMGDIAELEIGDEDKKTKEKKTEDPKVGFNFSIVLKDSLGNSAGVALADHNRLPGTIRTKFTKFKFLDKDMIGNNSEIQLKSCYVSISSFLKMNDSLDLSKLKHIALVFDEDTLGVVILDDIGFYRQSGVDD
;
A
#
# COMPACT_ATOMS: atom_id res chain seq x y z
N MET A 1 -37.99 11.53 -43.22
CA MET A 1 -37.14 11.77 -42.03
C MET A 1 -37.83 11.46 -40.69
N LYS A 2 -39.05 11.94 -40.38
CA LYS A 2 -39.71 11.69 -39.07
C LYS A 2 -39.81 10.21 -38.64
N ASN A 3 -40.00 9.24 -39.54
CA ASN A 3 -40.18 7.81 -39.18
C ASN A 3 -38.91 7.02 -38.80
N HIS A 4 -37.71 7.58 -38.92
CA HIS A 4 -36.46 6.85 -38.64
C HIS A 4 -36.01 6.93 -37.18
N PHE A 5 -36.35 8.02 -36.47
CA PHE A 5 -35.97 8.26 -35.07
C PHE A 5 -36.93 7.62 -34.05
N PHE A 6 -38.17 7.32 -34.44
CA PHE A 6 -39.17 6.68 -33.55
C PHE A 6 -39.22 5.15 -33.70
N ARG A 7 -38.17 4.53 -34.26
CA ARG A 7 -38.05 3.06 -34.29
C ARG A 7 -37.60 2.56 -32.92
N PRO A 8 -38.18 1.45 -32.40
CA PRO A 8 -37.90 0.97 -31.03
C PRO A 8 -36.43 0.72 -30.78
N VAL A 9 -35.73 0.11 -31.76
CA VAL A 9 -34.30 -0.17 -31.68
C VAL A 9 -33.47 1.11 -31.58
N PHE A 10 -33.78 2.15 -32.37
CA PHE A 10 -33.05 3.42 -32.26
C PHE A 10 -33.29 4.09 -30.91
N LEU A 11 -34.54 4.10 -30.42
CA LEU A 11 -34.86 4.67 -29.11
C LEU A 11 -34.13 3.93 -27.98
N ALA A 12 -34.07 2.60 -28.02
CA ALA A 12 -33.32 1.81 -27.04
C ALA A 12 -31.82 2.14 -27.07
N VAL A 13 -31.20 2.19 -28.26
CA VAL A 13 -29.79 2.61 -28.41
C VAL A 13 -29.57 4.03 -27.90
N ALA A 14 -30.42 4.99 -28.28
CA ALA A 14 -30.29 6.38 -27.89
C ALA A 14 -30.42 6.56 -26.37
N ILE A 15 -31.40 5.88 -25.75
CA ILE A 15 -31.57 5.90 -24.28
C ILE A 15 -30.31 5.35 -23.60
N LEU A 16 -29.78 4.21 -24.06
CA LEU A 16 -28.57 3.62 -23.49
C LEU A 16 -27.38 4.58 -23.57
N VAL A 17 -27.09 5.08 -24.77
CA VAL A 17 -25.94 5.97 -25.02
C VAL A 17 -26.07 7.25 -24.19
N VAL A 18 -27.22 7.93 -24.25
CA VAL A 18 -27.45 9.18 -23.51
C VAL A 18 -27.33 8.96 -22.00
N THR A 19 -27.88 7.86 -21.48
CA THR A 19 -27.80 7.52 -20.06
C THR A 19 -26.35 7.32 -19.64
N LEU A 20 -25.59 6.50 -20.37
CA LEU A 20 -24.19 6.25 -20.06
C LEU A 20 -23.35 7.54 -20.16
N PHE A 21 -23.58 8.38 -21.17
CA PHE A 21 -22.90 9.68 -21.27
C PHE A 21 -23.24 10.62 -20.12
N GLY A 22 -24.49 10.60 -19.64
CA GLY A 22 -24.89 11.31 -18.43
C GLY A 22 -24.15 10.79 -17.19
N VAL A 23 -24.09 9.47 -17.02
CA VAL A 23 -23.33 8.82 -15.93
C VAL A 23 -21.84 9.19 -15.99
N ALA A 24 -21.23 9.12 -17.17
CA ALA A 24 -19.85 9.56 -17.37
C ALA A 24 -19.66 11.04 -17.03
N GLY A 25 -20.56 11.91 -17.49
CA GLY A 25 -20.53 13.34 -17.19
C GLY A 25 -20.67 13.65 -15.70
N TYR A 26 -21.56 12.93 -15.00
CA TYR A 26 -21.76 13.10 -13.55
C TYR A 26 -20.47 12.86 -12.76
N HIS A 27 -19.68 11.88 -13.17
CA HIS A 27 -18.41 11.53 -12.52
C HIS A 27 -17.17 12.23 -13.10
N TYR A 28 -17.33 13.06 -14.14
CA TYR A 28 -16.21 13.75 -14.76
C TYR A 28 -15.91 15.08 -14.04
N ALA A 29 -14.93 15.05 -13.13
CA ALA A 29 -14.56 16.20 -12.31
C ALA A 29 -13.68 17.20 -13.08
N ILE A 30 -14.30 18.32 -13.50
CA ILE A 30 -13.63 19.46 -14.16
C ILE A 30 -13.80 20.78 -13.39
N GLY A 31 -14.16 20.69 -12.10
CA GLY A 31 -14.39 21.86 -11.23
C GLY A 31 -15.79 22.48 -11.31
N TYR A 32 -16.78 21.79 -11.91
CA TYR A 32 -18.19 22.20 -11.92
C TYR A 32 -19.05 21.21 -11.13
N PRO A 33 -20.24 21.61 -10.63
CA PRO A 33 -21.15 20.69 -9.93
C PRO A 33 -21.53 19.49 -10.80
N ALA A 34 -21.59 18.30 -10.19
CA ALA A 34 -21.81 17.03 -10.88
C ALA A 34 -23.09 16.98 -11.75
N TRP A 35 -24.17 17.67 -11.32
CA TRP A 35 -25.40 17.72 -12.11
C TRP A 35 -25.24 18.55 -13.40
N VAL A 36 -24.39 19.57 -13.42
CA VAL A 36 -24.09 20.38 -14.61
C VAL A 36 -23.31 19.55 -15.61
N THR A 37 -22.28 18.85 -15.15
CA THR A 37 -21.46 17.99 -16.00
C THR A 37 -22.24 16.77 -16.50
N MET A 38 -23.19 16.25 -15.71
CA MET A 38 -24.15 15.23 -16.15
C MET A 38 -25.03 15.74 -17.31
N LEU A 39 -25.62 16.92 -17.19
CA LEU A 39 -26.45 17.51 -18.26
C LEU A 39 -25.64 17.76 -19.53
N ALA A 40 -24.40 18.24 -19.39
CA ALA A 40 -23.48 18.38 -20.51
C ALA A 40 -23.17 17.03 -21.17
N GLY A 41 -22.91 15.98 -20.37
CA GLY A 41 -22.74 14.61 -20.84
C GLY A 41 -23.95 14.11 -21.64
N ILE A 42 -25.16 14.25 -21.08
CA ILE A 42 -26.44 13.91 -21.74
C ILE A 42 -26.56 14.62 -23.09
N LEU A 43 -26.28 15.92 -23.14
CA LEU A 43 -26.35 16.72 -24.37
C LEU A 43 -25.33 16.24 -25.41
N ILE A 44 -24.08 15.98 -25.00
CA ILE A 44 -23.02 15.47 -25.87
C ILE A 44 -23.44 14.10 -26.44
N GLY A 45 -23.92 13.18 -25.59
CA GLY A 45 -24.38 11.86 -26.02
C GLY A 45 -25.53 11.95 -27.02
N PHE A 46 -26.50 12.85 -26.78
CA PHE A 46 -27.62 13.09 -27.68
C PHE A 46 -27.18 13.66 -29.04
N VAL A 47 -26.35 14.70 -29.04
CA VAL A 47 -25.83 15.30 -30.27
C VAL A 47 -25.00 14.29 -31.06
N LEU A 48 -24.13 13.54 -30.38
CA LEU A 48 -23.28 12.53 -30.99
C LEU A 48 -24.11 11.45 -31.69
N ILE A 49 -25.10 10.86 -31.01
CA ILE A 49 -25.89 9.77 -31.61
C ILE A 49 -26.73 10.25 -32.80
N VAL A 50 -27.20 11.51 -32.77
CA VAL A 50 -27.93 12.13 -33.88
C VAL A 50 -26.99 12.39 -35.07
N LEU A 51 -25.81 12.97 -34.84
CA LEU A 51 -24.82 13.23 -35.88
C LEU A 51 -24.33 11.94 -36.53
N LEU A 52 -23.99 10.92 -35.73
CA LEU A 52 -23.60 9.61 -36.24
C LEU A 52 -24.71 8.96 -37.06
N LYS A 53 -25.97 9.09 -36.62
CA LYS A 53 -27.12 8.59 -37.36
C LYS A 53 -27.24 9.27 -38.73
N PHE A 54 -27.11 10.59 -38.79
CA PHE A 54 -27.15 11.33 -40.05
C PHE A 54 -26.00 10.95 -40.98
N LEU A 55 -24.77 10.97 -40.48
CA LEU A 55 -23.57 10.63 -41.23
C LEU A 55 -23.65 9.22 -41.82
N LEU A 56 -24.00 8.22 -41.01
CA LEU A 56 -24.11 6.84 -41.46
C LEU A 56 -25.27 6.65 -42.44
N THR A 57 -26.40 7.35 -42.26
CA THR A 57 -27.52 7.30 -43.22
C THR A 57 -27.12 7.94 -44.56
N TRP A 58 -26.30 8.99 -44.53
CA TRP A 58 -25.76 9.64 -45.73
C TRP A 58 -24.78 8.75 -46.49
N LEU A 59 -23.93 8.00 -45.78
CA LEU A 59 -22.98 7.05 -46.37
C LEU A 59 -23.62 5.74 -46.85
N ALA A 60 -24.77 5.37 -46.31
CA ALA A 60 -25.37 4.06 -46.53
C ALA A 60 -25.75 3.69 -47.99
N PRO A 61 -26.07 4.62 -48.91
CA PRO A 61 -26.26 4.31 -50.34
C PRO A 61 -25.03 3.69 -51.02
N LEU A 62 -23.83 3.84 -50.44
CA LEU A 62 -22.59 3.23 -50.92
C LEU A 62 -22.54 1.71 -50.67
N VAL A 63 -23.40 1.19 -49.78
CA VAL A 63 -23.44 -0.23 -49.37
C VAL A 63 -24.82 -0.81 -49.71
N LYS A 64 -24.98 -1.30 -50.94
CA LYS A 64 -26.28 -1.60 -51.58
C LYS A 64 -27.11 -2.77 -51.00
N GLN A 65 -26.69 -3.45 -49.92
CA GLN A 65 -27.27 -4.75 -49.52
C GLN A 65 -27.87 -4.81 -48.10
N ILE A 66 -28.00 -3.69 -47.37
CA ILE A 66 -28.29 -3.74 -45.93
C ILE A 66 -29.51 -2.88 -45.55
N PRO A 67 -30.39 -3.32 -44.62
CA PRO A 67 -31.49 -2.51 -44.11
C PRO A 67 -30.99 -1.23 -43.43
N LEU A 68 -31.01 -0.13 -44.20
CA LEU A 68 -30.39 1.17 -43.91
C LEU A 68 -30.62 1.66 -42.48
N THR A 69 -31.86 1.57 -41.99
CA THR A 69 -32.22 2.20 -40.72
C THR A 69 -31.77 1.38 -39.51
N LEU A 70 -31.77 0.05 -39.61
CA LEU A 70 -31.37 -0.81 -38.49
C LEU A 70 -29.85 -0.74 -38.30
N VAL A 71 -29.11 -0.91 -39.40
CA VAL A 71 -27.64 -0.96 -39.33
C VAL A 71 -27.04 0.39 -38.97
N THR A 72 -27.56 1.50 -39.49
CA THR A 72 -27.05 2.83 -39.09
C THR A 72 -27.38 3.17 -37.63
N SER A 73 -28.46 2.61 -37.04
CA SER A 73 -28.75 2.78 -35.61
C SER A 73 -27.81 1.97 -34.72
N VAL A 74 -27.59 0.70 -35.08
CA VAL A 74 -26.72 -0.20 -34.30
C VAL A 74 -25.26 0.24 -34.41
N LEU A 75 -24.78 0.57 -35.62
CA LEU A 75 -23.41 1.02 -35.86
C LEU A 75 -23.14 2.38 -35.21
N GLY A 76 -24.10 3.32 -35.27
CA GLY A 76 -23.98 4.61 -34.59
C GLY A 76 -23.92 4.46 -33.07
N GLY A 77 -24.74 3.55 -32.51
CA GLY A 77 -24.69 3.19 -31.09
C GLY A 77 -23.35 2.57 -30.70
N PHE A 78 -22.87 1.60 -31.49
CA PHE A 78 -21.58 0.95 -31.26
C PHE A 78 -20.43 1.96 -31.26
N LEU A 79 -20.38 2.88 -32.23
CA LEU A 79 -19.33 3.88 -32.32
C LEU A 79 -19.39 4.88 -31.14
N ALA A 80 -20.60 5.27 -30.71
CA ALA A 80 -20.76 6.09 -29.51
C ALA A 80 -20.26 5.35 -28.25
N LEU A 81 -20.63 4.08 -28.09
CA LEU A 81 -20.16 3.21 -27.00
C LEU A 81 -18.65 2.97 -27.05
N TYR A 82 -18.05 2.89 -28.25
CA TYR A 82 -16.60 2.80 -28.43
C TYR A 82 -15.88 4.05 -27.90
N ILE A 83 -16.35 5.24 -28.27
CA ILE A 83 -15.80 6.51 -27.77
C ILE A 83 -15.91 6.56 -26.23
N MET A 84 -17.07 6.19 -25.70
CA MET A 84 -17.29 6.12 -24.25
C MET A 84 -16.33 5.17 -23.55
N ARG A 85 -16.15 3.97 -24.09
CA ARG A 85 -15.23 2.98 -23.52
C ARG A 85 -13.80 3.50 -23.51
N MET A 86 -13.36 4.17 -24.58
CA MET A 86 -11.98 4.67 -24.69
C MET A 86 -11.68 5.84 -23.74
N TYR A 87 -12.62 6.78 -23.56
CA TYR A 87 -12.33 8.05 -22.89
C TYR A 87 -13.02 8.25 -21.54
N ALA A 88 -14.11 7.53 -21.26
CA ALA A 88 -14.86 7.67 -20.01
C ALA A 88 -14.76 6.43 -19.12
N PHE A 89 -15.14 5.25 -19.65
CA PHE A 89 -15.21 4.05 -18.83
C PHE A 89 -13.87 3.36 -18.66
N ARG A 90 -13.09 3.23 -19.74
CA ARG A 90 -11.78 2.53 -19.79
C ARG A 90 -11.81 1.06 -19.35
N TRP A 91 -13.00 0.51 -19.12
CA TRP A 91 -13.21 -0.90 -18.79
C TRP A 91 -12.74 -1.84 -19.91
N PRO A 92 -12.40 -3.10 -19.58
CA PRO A 92 -12.09 -4.10 -20.58
C PRO A 92 -13.24 -4.30 -21.57
N SER A 93 -12.88 -4.45 -22.86
CA SER A 93 -13.85 -4.44 -23.96
C SER A 93 -14.95 -5.47 -23.79
N ILE A 94 -14.58 -6.71 -23.45
CA ILE A 94 -15.53 -7.83 -23.30
C ILE A 94 -16.57 -7.49 -22.24
N LEU A 95 -16.13 -6.98 -21.08
CA LEU A 95 -17.02 -6.62 -19.98
C LEU A 95 -17.92 -5.44 -20.34
N PHE A 96 -17.33 -4.34 -20.84
CA PHE A 96 -18.09 -3.13 -21.18
C PHE A 96 -19.14 -3.40 -22.26
N TYR A 97 -18.76 -4.06 -23.36
CA TYR A 97 -19.70 -4.35 -24.44
C TYR A 97 -20.71 -5.44 -24.06
N GLY A 98 -20.32 -6.42 -23.23
CA GLY A 98 -21.24 -7.42 -22.69
C GLY A 98 -22.36 -6.77 -21.85
N LEU A 99 -21.99 -5.88 -20.93
CA LEU A 99 -22.95 -5.14 -20.10
C LEU A 99 -23.77 -4.14 -20.91
N ALA A 100 -23.16 -3.46 -21.89
CA ALA A 100 -23.89 -2.56 -22.79
C ALA A 100 -24.91 -3.33 -23.66
N LEU A 101 -24.57 -4.52 -24.15
CA LEU A 101 -25.48 -5.38 -24.90
C LEU A 101 -26.63 -5.86 -24.02
N PHE A 102 -26.34 -6.27 -22.77
CA PHE A 102 -27.36 -6.65 -21.79
C PHE A 102 -28.33 -5.50 -21.51
N GLY A 103 -27.80 -4.30 -21.25
CA GLY A 103 -28.61 -3.09 -21.06
C GLY A 103 -29.44 -2.74 -22.29
N PHE A 104 -28.88 -2.89 -23.49
CA PHE A 104 -29.60 -2.71 -24.75
C PHE A 104 -30.80 -3.67 -24.88
N ILE A 105 -30.63 -4.96 -24.58
CA ILE A 105 -31.71 -5.96 -24.63
C ILE A 105 -32.85 -5.58 -23.66
N CYS A 106 -32.50 -5.18 -22.43
CA CYS A 106 -33.49 -4.75 -21.44
C CYS A 106 -34.29 -3.53 -21.94
N LEU A 107 -33.60 -2.52 -22.50
CA LEU A 107 -34.24 -1.33 -23.06
C LEU A 107 -35.10 -1.63 -24.28
N VAL A 108 -34.72 -2.60 -25.13
CA VAL A 108 -35.56 -3.05 -26.24
C VAL A 108 -36.89 -3.59 -25.75
N PHE A 109 -36.90 -4.43 -24.70
CA PHE A 109 -38.15 -4.92 -24.11
C PHE A 109 -39.02 -3.80 -23.55
N ILE A 110 -38.43 -2.86 -22.80
CA ILE A 110 -39.15 -1.72 -22.23
C ILE A 110 -39.75 -0.84 -23.33
N VAL A 111 -38.95 -0.44 -24.32
CA VAL A 111 -39.39 0.45 -25.41
C VAL A 111 -40.48 -0.22 -26.27
N LEU A 112 -40.34 -1.53 -26.55
CA LEU A 112 -41.37 -2.28 -27.27
C LEU A 112 -42.66 -2.40 -26.47
N GLY A 113 -42.56 -2.69 -25.16
CA GLY A 113 -43.71 -2.81 -24.27
C GLY A 113 -44.48 -1.49 -24.13
N VAL A 114 -43.78 -0.39 -23.80
CA VAL A 114 -44.35 0.96 -23.72
C VAL A 114 -45.03 1.35 -25.03
N ARG A 115 -44.41 1.04 -26.17
CA ARG A 115 -45.01 1.31 -27.49
C ARG A 115 -46.30 0.52 -27.74
N GLN A 116 -46.39 -0.73 -27.29
CA GLN A 116 -47.63 -1.53 -27.41
C GLN A 116 -48.76 -0.95 -26.55
N ILE A 117 -48.43 -0.48 -25.34
CA ILE A 117 -49.36 0.18 -24.41
C ILE A 117 -49.86 1.51 -24.99
N ILE A 118 -48.95 2.39 -25.40
CA ILE A 118 -49.30 3.72 -25.97
C ILE A 118 -50.17 3.58 -27.21
N LYS A 119 -49.88 2.58 -28.08
CA LYS A 119 -50.68 2.34 -29.28
C LYS A 119 -52.01 1.63 -29.02
N LYS A 120 -52.33 1.30 -27.75
CA LYS A 120 -53.50 0.51 -27.33
C LYS A 120 -53.71 -0.77 -28.14
N LYS A 121 -52.63 -1.35 -28.67
CA LYS A 121 -52.70 -2.51 -29.59
C LYS A 121 -52.81 -3.84 -28.84
N ASN A 122 -52.04 -3.98 -27.76
CA ASN A 122 -52.02 -5.18 -26.92
C ASN A 122 -51.40 -4.80 -25.56
N THR A 123 -52.23 -4.33 -24.64
CA THR A 123 -51.80 -3.81 -23.33
C THR A 123 -51.25 -4.91 -22.42
N GLY A 124 -51.78 -6.13 -22.51
CA GLY A 124 -51.31 -7.28 -21.74
C GLY A 124 -49.88 -7.67 -22.11
N THR A 125 -49.61 -7.94 -23.39
CA THR A 125 -48.26 -8.24 -23.87
C THR A 125 -47.30 -7.07 -23.64
N GLY A 126 -47.75 -5.83 -23.83
CA GLY A 126 -46.94 -4.64 -23.57
C GLY A 126 -46.47 -4.55 -22.11
N SER A 127 -47.37 -4.84 -21.16
CA SER A 127 -47.06 -4.83 -19.73
C SER A 127 -46.06 -5.94 -19.36
N ILE A 128 -46.24 -7.14 -19.91
CA ILE A 128 -45.30 -8.27 -19.71
C ILE A 128 -43.88 -7.90 -20.19
N LEU A 129 -43.74 -7.27 -21.36
CA LEU A 129 -42.43 -6.87 -21.87
C LEU A 129 -41.74 -5.81 -21.00
N VAL A 130 -42.49 -4.83 -20.47
CA VAL A 130 -41.94 -3.84 -19.54
C VAL A 130 -41.49 -4.51 -18.25
N VAL A 131 -42.33 -5.35 -17.66
CA VAL A 131 -42.00 -6.10 -16.44
C VAL A 131 -40.77 -6.97 -16.66
N LEU A 132 -40.70 -7.71 -17.77
CA LEU A 132 -39.55 -8.54 -18.10
C LEU A 132 -38.26 -7.71 -18.20
N GLY A 133 -38.30 -6.56 -18.88
CA GLY A 133 -37.13 -5.68 -18.97
C GLY A 133 -36.66 -5.15 -17.62
N ILE A 134 -37.59 -4.79 -16.73
CA ILE A 134 -37.27 -4.32 -15.37
C ILE A 134 -36.71 -5.47 -14.51
N VAL A 135 -37.32 -6.65 -14.58
CA VAL A 135 -36.86 -7.85 -13.85
C VAL A 135 -35.45 -8.25 -14.30
N LEU A 136 -35.15 -8.22 -15.60
CA LEU A 136 -33.81 -8.48 -16.11
C LEU A 136 -32.79 -7.47 -15.57
N ILE A 137 -33.13 -6.17 -15.52
CA ILE A 137 -32.25 -5.16 -14.91
C ILE A 137 -32.00 -5.48 -13.43
N ALA A 138 -33.05 -5.81 -12.68
CA ALA A 138 -32.94 -6.15 -11.27
C ALA A 138 -32.08 -7.40 -11.04
N LEU A 139 -32.27 -8.45 -11.85
CA LEU A 139 -31.45 -9.67 -11.82
C LEU A 139 -30.00 -9.41 -12.22
N GLY A 140 -29.77 -8.56 -13.22
CA GLY A 140 -28.42 -8.15 -13.63
C GLY A 140 -27.69 -7.41 -12.52
N PHE A 141 -28.39 -6.48 -11.84
CA PHE A 141 -27.84 -5.76 -10.68
C PHE A 141 -27.56 -6.71 -9.51
N TYR A 142 -28.50 -7.62 -9.20
CA TYR A 142 -28.32 -8.65 -8.17
C TYR A 142 -27.11 -9.54 -8.49
N GLY A 143 -27.02 -10.08 -9.71
CA GLY A 143 -25.91 -10.92 -10.15
C GLY A 143 -24.57 -10.19 -10.11
N PHE A 144 -24.52 -8.91 -10.51
CA PHE A 144 -23.30 -8.09 -10.44
C PHE A 144 -22.84 -7.79 -9.00
N ASN A 145 -23.77 -7.70 -8.05
CA ASN A 145 -23.44 -7.51 -6.63
C ASN A 145 -23.12 -8.82 -5.92
N ALA A 146 -23.71 -9.93 -6.34
CA ALA A 146 -23.37 -11.27 -5.84
C ALA A 146 -21.94 -11.72 -6.17
N LEU A 147 -21.21 -10.96 -7.01
CA LEU A 147 -19.78 -11.16 -7.28
C LEU A 147 -18.86 -10.59 -6.19
N ASN A 148 -19.40 -9.76 -5.29
CA ASN A 148 -18.65 -9.31 -4.13
C ASN A 148 -18.40 -10.46 -3.15
N GLY A 149 -17.53 -10.20 -2.18
CA GLY A 149 -17.26 -11.10 -1.08
C GLY A 149 -15.82 -11.57 -1.08
N ASP A 150 -15.40 -12.06 0.08
CA ASP A 150 -14.08 -12.59 0.31
C ASP A 150 -14.09 -14.12 0.23
N PRO A 151 -13.44 -14.73 -0.79
CA PRO A 151 -13.34 -16.19 -0.89
C PRO A 151 -12.31 -16.80 0.08
N TYR A 152 -11.56 -15.99 0.83
CA TYR A 152 -10.44 -16.42 1.67
C TYR A 152 -10.73 -16.34 3.19
N LEU A 153 -11.99 -16.09 3.61
CA LEU A 153 -12.37 -15.99 5.02
C LEU A 153 -12.00 -17.23 5.86
N GLU A 154 -12.06 -18.43 5.26
CA GLU A 154 -11.70 -19.70 5.93
C GLU A 154 -10.19 -19.97 5.99
N GLU A 155 -9.38 -19.14 5.33
CA GLU A 155 -7.90 -19.18 5.38
C GLU A 155 -7.35 -18.29 6.51
N LEU A 156 -8.19 -17.46 7.13
CA LEU A 156 -7.81 -16.66 8.29
C LEU A 156 -7.40 -17.59 9.44
N SER A 157 -6.23 -17.30 10.03
CA SER A 157 -5.68 -18.13 11.09
C SER A 157 -6.65 -18.16 12.28
N PRO A 158 -7.08 -19.35 12.76
CA PRO A 158 -7.78 -19.46 14.03
C PRO A 158 -7.01 -18.71 15.13
N GLU A 159 -7.71 -18.11 16.09
CA GLU A 159 -7.14 -17.40 17.25
C GLU A 159 -6.21 -18.25 18.14
N GLU A 160 -5.96 -19.51 17.79
CA GLU A 160 -5.12 -20.41 18.55
C GLU A 160 -3.63 -20.18 18.26
N GLY A 161 -2.81 -20.06 19.31
CA GLY A 161 -1.41 -20.42 19.16
C GLY A 161 -0.45 -20.04 20.27
N ILE A 162 -0.41 -18.79 20.74
CA ILE A 162 0.62 -18.37 21.71
C ILE A 162 0.06 -17.35 22.70
N SER A 163 0.15 -17.67 23.99
CA SER A 163 -0.05 -16.71 25.08
C SER A 163 1.18 -15.80 25.14
N VAL A 164 1.12 -14.68 24.42
CA VAL A 164 2.12 -13.62 24.50
C VAL A 164 1.67 -12.60 25.53
N THR A 165 2.55 -12.22 26.46
CA THR A 165 2.29 -11.09 27.35
C THR A 165 2.35 -9.79 26.55
N THR A 166 1.22 -9.10 26.45
CA THR A 166 1.11 -7.86 25.67
C THR A 166 1.82 -6.70 26.37
N LEU A 167 2.18 -5.65 25.62
CA LEU A 167 2.77 -4.44 26.21
C LEU A 167 1.84 -3.77 27.22
N SER A 168 0.53 -3.86 27.01
CA SER A 168 -0.45 -3.35 27.98
C SER A 168 -0.41 -4.07 29.33
N GLU A 169 -0.21 -5.38 29.34
CA GLU A 169 -0.05 -6.17 30.57
C GLU A 169 1.28 -5.85 31.28
N LEU A 170 2.29 -5.41 30.50
CA LEU A 170 3.54 -4.86 31.02
C LEU A 170 3.42 -3.38 31.45
N GLY A 171 2.21 -2.82 31.45
CA GLY A 171 1.91 -1.45 31.89
C GLY A 171 2.41 -0.37 30.94
N VAL A 172 2.49 -0.67 29.63
CA VAL A 172 2.69 0.34 28.58
C VAL A 172 1.32 0.80 28.11
N ASP A 173 1.11 2.12 28.05
CA ASP A 173 -0.17 2.68 27.62
C ASP A 173 -0.35 2.55 26.10
N ASP A 174 -1.58 2.34 25.63
CA ASP A 174 -1.90 2.34 24.19
C ASP A 174 -1.50 3.71 23.58
N PRO A 175 -0.56 3.75 22.62
CA PRO A 175 -0.06 5.01 22.08
C PRO A 175 -1.11 5.75 21.22
N SER A 176 -2.21 5.10 20.85
CA SER A 176 -3.32 5.72 20.14
C SER A 176 -4.35 6.39 21.06
N GLU A 177 -4.22 6.25 22.38
CA GLU A 177 -5.02 7.03 23.32
C GLU A 177 -4.52 8.48 23.39
N LYS A 178 -5.47 9.41 23.55
CA LYS A 178 -5.16 10.85 23.65
C LYS A 178 -4.29 11.12 24.88
N GLY A 179 -3.32 12.00 24.71
CA GLY A 179 -2.48 12.47 25.80
C GLY A 179 -3.12 13.59 26.61
N ASN A 180 -2.31 14.24 27.45
CA ASN A 180 -2.76 15.22 28.43
C ASN A 180 -2.74 16.68 27.93
N PHE A 181 -2.18 16.95 26.75
CA PHE A 181 -2.09 18.30 26.21
C PHE A 181 -3.40 18.72 25.54
N GLU A 182 -3.82 19.96 25.81
CA GLU A 182 -4.84 20.60 24.97
C GLU A 182 -4.22 20.92 23.60
N VAL A 183 -4.98 20.73 22.52
CA VAL A 183 -4.52 20.92 21.15
C VAL A 183 -5.02 22.25 20.60
N GLU A 184 -4.11 23.05 20.05
CA GLU A 184 -4.43 24.21 19.21
C GLU A 184 -4.32 23.81 17.73
N VAL A 185 -5.36 24.13 16.94
CA VAL A 185 -5.39 23.83 15.51
C VAL A 185 -5.46 25.13 14.72
N PHE A 186 -4.55 25.30 13.77
CA PHE A 186 -4.52 26.47 12.89
C PHE A 186 -3.89 26.14 11.53
N THR A 187 -3.99 27.06 10.57
CA THR A 187 -3.31 26.95 9.28
C THR A 187 -2.28 28.06 9.10
N TYR A 188 -1.24 27.77 8.33
CA TYR A 188 -0.39 28.79 7.73
C TYR A 188 -0.40 28.63 6.21
N GLY A 189 -0.12 29.71 5.48
CA GLY A 189 -0.14 29.67 4.02
C GLY A 189 0.03 31.03 3.35
N SER A 190 -0.16 31.05 2.04
CA SER A 190 0.04 32.27 1.22
C SER A 190 -0.95 33.40 1.52
N GLY A 191 -2.14 33.08 2.01
CA GLY A 191 -3.22 34.03 2.25
C GLY A 191 -3.91 34.51 0.98
N THR A 192 -3.66 33.87 -0.16
CA THR A 192 -4.17 34.27 -1.48
C THR A 192 -4.78 33.10 -2.26
N ASP A 193 -5.05 31.96 -1.60
CA ASP A 193 -5.62 30.79 -2.27
C ASP A 193 -7.04 31.08 -2.78
N GLU A 194 -7.28 30.92 -4.09
CA GLU A 194 -8.59 31.21 -4.69
C GLU A 194 -9.65 30.13 -4.46
N LYS A 195 -9.26 28.93 -4.00
CA LYS A 195 -10.15 27.77 -3.88
C LYS A 195 -10.35 27.34 -2.44
N ARG A 196 -9.40 27.66 -1.57
CA ARG A 196 -9.30 27.13 -0.22
C ARG A 196 -9.36 28.26 0.81
N PRO A 197 -10.55 28.55 1.38
CA PRO A 197 -10.72 29.60 2.38
C PRO A 197 -9.76 29.47 3.57
N GLU A 198 -9.41 28.24 3.96
CA GLU A 198 -8.46 27.96 5.04
C GLU A 198 -7.02 28.44 4.77
N TYR A 199 -6.64 28.61 3.50
CA TYR A 199 -5.33 29.15 3.07
C TYR A 199 -5.43 30.56 2.48
N ALA A 200 -6.61 31.17 2.57
CA ALA A 200 -6.88 32.55 2.21
C ALA A 200 -7.15 33.38 3.47
N GLU A 201 -8.40 33.55 3.86
CA GLU A 201 -8.80 34.35 5.03
C GLU A 201 -8.60 33.57 6.36
N GLY A 202 -8.52 32.24 6.30
CA GLY A 202 -8.42 31.37 7.47
C GLY A 202 -7.02 31.18 8.03
N ILE A 203 -5.97 31.70 7.39
CA ILE A 203 -4.60 31.53 7.88
C ILE A 203 -4.37 32.30 9.18
N LYS A 204 -3.67 31.68 10.12
CA LYS A 204 -3.14 32.35 11.31
C LYS A 204 -1.83 33.06 10.99
N ILE A 205 -0.96 32.40 10.21
CA ILE A 205 0.38 32.89 9.88
C ILE A 205 0.55 32.90 8.36
N LYS A 206 1.00 34.04 7.82
CA LYS A 206 1.28 34.18 6.39
C LYS A 206 2.70 33.72 6.08
N THR A 207 2.85 32.92 5.03
CA THR A 207 4.15 32.45 4.52
C THR A 207 4.54 33.14 3.20
N PRO A 208 5.83 33.19 2.87
CA PRO A 208 6.28 33.43 1.51
C PRO A 208 5.90 32.25 0.58
N THR A 209 6.15 32.45 -0.72
CA THR A 209 6.12 31.40 -1.74
C THR A 209 7.54 30.96 -2.10
N VAL A 210 7.67 29.81 -2.74
CA VAL A 210 8.95 29.24 -3.18
C VAL A 210 8.96 28.97 -4.69
N ASP A 211 10.12 29.12 -5.33
CA ASP A 211 10.29 28.89 -6.76
C ASP A 211 10.84 27.47 -7.01
N ALA A 212 10.00 26.59 -7.55
CA ALA A 212 10.33 25.21 -7.88
C ALA A 212 10.68 25.01 -9.37
N SER A 213 10.91 26.09 -10.14
CA SER A 213 11.09 26.03 -11.60
C SER A 213 12.28 25.16 -12.03
N LEU A 214 13.34 25.11 -11.19
CA LEU A 214 14.51 24.26 -11.44
C LEU A 214 14.26 22.77 -11.17
N LEU A 215 13.30 22.46 -10.29
CA LEU A 215 12.96 21.09 -9.89
C LEU A 215 11.85 20.49 -10.76
N LEU A 216 10.94 21.31 -11.31
CA LEU A 216 9.81 20.85 -12.14
C LEU A 216 9.75 21.51 -13.53
N PRO A 217 10.75 21.30 -14.41
CA PRO A 217 10.74 21.83 -15.77
C PRO A 217 9.61 21.26 -16.66
N GLU A 218 8.91 20.22 -16.21
CA GLU A 218 7.72 19.63 -16.83
C GLU A 218 6.46 20.49 -16.65
N TRP A 219 6.49 21.50 -15.77
CA TRP A 219 5.42 22.49 -15.59
C TRP A 219 5.36 23.45 -16.80
N LYS A 220 4.91 22.94 -17.95
CA LYS A 220 4.83 23.69 -19.22
C LYS A 220 3.60 23.35 -20.04
N GLY A 221 3.38 24.14 -21.09
CA GLY A 221 2.33 23.91 -22.10
C GLY A 221 0.91 23.91 -21.51
N LYS A 222 0.09 22.93 -21.93
CA LYS A 222 -1.31 22.83 -21.50
C LYS A 222 -1.47 22.53 -20.01
N LYS A 223 -0.59 21.69 -19.44
CA LYS A 223 -0.62 21.34 -17.99
C LYS A 223 -0.44 22.61 -17.15
N LYS A 224 0.60 23.39 -17.45
CA LYS A 224 0.84 24.72 -16.87
C LYS A 224 -0.40 25.60 -16.96
N LYS A 225 -0.88 25.86 -18.18
CA LYS A 225 -2.00 26.79 -18.42
C LYS A 225 -3.26 26.46 -17.62
N TRP A 226 -3.63 25.19 -17.53
CA TRP A 226 -4.82 24.77 -16.80
C TRP A 226 -4.63 24.81 -15.28
N ARG A 227 -3.47 24.39 -14.79
CA ARG A 227 -3.15 24.40 -13.35
C ARG A 227 -3.05 25.82 -12.82
N GLU A 228 -2.33 26.70 -13.49
CA GLU A 228 -2.20 28.10 -13.08
C GLU A 228 -3.54 28.84 -13.14
N LYS A 229 -4.38 28.54 -14.13
CA LYS A 229 -5.75 29.07 -14.18
C LYS A 229 -6.60 28.57 -13.02
N TYR A 230 -6.40 27.31 -12.59
CA TYR A 230 -7.16 26.76 -11.48
C TYR A 230 -6.66 27.29 -10.15
N TRP A 231 -5.36 27.29 -9.90
CA TRP A 231 -4.77 27.63 -8.60
C TRP A 231 -4.52 29.12 -8.40
N GLY A 232 -4.33 29.89 -9.47
CA GLY A 232 -3.97 31.31 -9.40
C GLY A 232 -2.45 31.56 -9.25
N PHE A 233 -1.63 30.51 -9.15
CA PHE A 233 -0.16 30.59 -9.03
C PHE A 233 0.54 29.54 -9.90
N GLY A 234 1.83 29.76 -10.16
CA GLY A 234 2.70 28.91 -10.96
C GLY A 234 3.83 28.25 -10.18
N VAL A 235 4.63 27.45 -10.90
CA VAL A 235 5.80 26.73 -10.36
C VAL A 235 6.86 27.66 -9.77
N ASP A 236 6.87 28.92 -10.17
CA ASP A 236 7.74 29.99 -9.66
C ASP A 236 7.25 30.60 -8.34
N SER A 237 6.09 30.18 -7.83
CA SER A 237 5.46 30.74 -6.63
C SER A 237 4.58 29.72 -5.92
N PHE A 238 5.09 28.51 -5.71
CA PHE A 238 4.36 27.51 -4.92
C PHE A 238 4.16 27.99 -3.48
N PRO A 239 2.94 27.85 -2.92
CA PRO A 239 2.65 28.28 -1.57
C PRO A 239 3.18 27.24 -0.57
N LEU A 240 3.61 27.72 0.60
CA LEU A 240 3.88 26.88 1.76
C LEU A 240 2.63 26.79 2.63
N ASN A 241 1.64 25.99 2.19
CA ASN A 241 0.38 25.79 2.90
C ASN A 241 0.43 24.55 3.81
N ALA A 242 -0.04 24.66 5.06
CA ALA A 242 -0.23 23.49 5.92
C ALA A 242 -1.26 23.69 7.03
N ARG A 243 -1.76 22.57 7.54
CA ARG A 243 -2.54 22.47 8.78
C ARG A 243 -1.63 22.09 9.93
N VAL A 244 -1.76 22.76 11.05
CA VAL A 244 -0.95 22.54 12.25
C VAL A 244 -1.85 22.11 13.41
N TYR A 245 -1.40 21.09 14.11
CA TYR A 245 -1.97 20.58 15.35
C TYR A 245 -0.86 20.68 16.40
N MET A 246 -1.00 21.63 17.32
CA MET A 246 0.07 22.04 18.21
C MET A 246 -0.32 21.81 19.67
N PRO A 247 0.54 21.20 20.50
CA PRO A 247 0.31 21.13 21.93
C PRO A 247 0.33 22.55 22.53
N LYS A 248 -0.65 22.89 23.37
CA LYS A 248 -0.57 24.12 24.16
C LYS A 248 0.46 23.96 25.28
N GLY A 249 1.43 24.86 25.33
CA GLY A 249 2.45 24.90 26.38
C GLY A 249 3.68 25.70 25.98
N GLU A 250 4.71 25.66 26.82
CA GLU A 250 5.94 26.43 26.58
C GLU A 250 6.83 25.83 25.48
N GLY A 251 6.83 24.50 25.32
CA GLY A 251 7.76 23.82 24.41
C GLY A 251 9.21 23.80 24.95
N PRO A 252 10.20 23.52 24.09
CA PRO A 252 10.05 23.13 22.70
C PRO A 252 9.42 21.73 22.58
N PHE A 253 8.62 21.51 21.54
CA PHE A 253 8.02 20.22 21.23
C PHE A 253 8.67 19.60 19.98
N PRO A 254 8.87 18.27 19.94
CA PRO A 254 9.28 17.59 18.72
C PRO A 254 8.18 17.66 17.65
N MET A 255 8.53 17.37 16.40
CA MET A 255 7.62 17.53 15.26
C MET A 255 7.47 16.27 14.40
N VAL A 256 6.25 16.03 13.97
CA VAL A 256 5.89 15.08 12.92
C VAL A 256 5.26 15.84 11.75
N MET A 257 5.93 15.83 10.59
CA MET A 257 5.44 16.47 9.36
C MET A 257 4.94 15.43 8.37
N MET A 258 3.67 15.52 8.00
CA MET A 258 2.92 14.57 7.17
C MET A 258 2.64 15.16 5.78
N VAL A 259 2.83 14.36 4.74
CA VAL A 259 2.48 14.71 3.36
C VAL A 259 1.65 13.61 2.67
N HIS A 260 0.66 14.04 1.91
CA HIS A 260 -0.19 13.16 1.13
C HIS A 260 0.46 12.77 -0.22
N GLY A 261 -0.05 11.70 -0.84
CA GLY A 261 0.38 11.29 -2.17
C GLY A 261 -0.40 11.94 -3.30
N ASN A 262 -0.27 11.35 -4.48
CA ASN A 262 -0.99 11.81 -5.66
C ASN A 262 -2.47 11.40 -5.58
N HIS A 263 -3.34 12.40 -5.54
CA HIS A 263 -4.79 12.23 -5.67
C HIS A 263 -5.32 13.14 -6.79
N SER A 264 -6.63 13.36 -6.86
CA SER A 264 -7.18 14.45 -7.67
C SER A 264 -6.82 15.80 -7.04
N MET A 265 -6.24 16.72 -7.82
CA MET A 265 -5.99 18.11 -7.35
C MET A 265 -7.27 18.89 -6.98
N LEU A 266 -8.45 18.35 -7.29
CA LEU A 266 -9.76 18.92 -6.97
C LEU A 266 -10.35 18.35 -5.67
N ASP A 267 -9.68 17.37 -5.06
CA ASP A 267 -10.10 16.68 -3.85
C ASP A 267 -8.95 16.74 -2.83
N TYR A 268 -9.04 17.70 -1.90
CA TYR A 268 -7.90 18.11 -1.09
C TYR A 268 -7.55 17.07 -0.02
N SER A 269 -6.28 16.68 0.00
CA SER A 269 -5.82 15.51 0.76
C SER A 269 -5.22 15.83 2.14
N ASP A 270 -4.75 17.05 2.38
CA ASP A 270 -4.08 17.48 3.62
C ASP A 270 -4.98 17.45 4.85
N GLY A 271 -6.30 17.64 4.70
CA GLY A 271 -7.24 17.53 5.81
C GLY A 271 -7.38 16.09 6.36
N GLY A 272 -6.98 15.09 5.58
CA GLY A 272 -7.20 13.68 5.88
C GLY A 272 -6.45 13.12 7.07
N TYR A 273 -5.37 13.79 7.50
CA TYR A 273 -4.51 13.36 8.62
C TYR A 273 -4.82 14.09 9.94
N ALA A 274 -5.95 14.79 10.04
CA ALA A 274 -6.33 15.48 11.27
C ALA A 274 -6.34 14.56 12.51
N TYR A 275 -6.79 13.32 12.35
CA TYR A 275 -6.81 12.33 13.43
C TYR A 275 -5.40 12.04 14.00
N LEU A 276 -4.39 11.87 13.13
CA LEU A 276 -3.00 11.70 13.56
C LEU A 276 -2.44 13.00 14.16
N GLY A 277 -2.69 14.14 13.52
CA GLY A 277 -2.22 15.43 13.99
C GLY A 277 -2.73 15.76 15.39
N GLU A 278 -4.03 15.60 15.63
CA GLU A 278 -4.65 15.81 16.95
C GLU A 278 -4.14 14.82 18.00
N LEU A 279 -3.99 13.54 17.64
CA LEU A 279 -3.45 12.52 18.54
C LEU A 279 -2.02 12.89 18.97
N LEU A 280 -1.13 13.11 18.01
CA LEU A 280 0.27 13.47 18.26
C LEU A 280 0.37 14.75 19.11
N ALA A 281 -0.41 15.78 18.77
CA ALA A 281 -0.43 17.04 19.51
C ALA A 281 -0.91 16.87 20.95
N SER A 282 -1.93 16.04 21.18
CA SER A 282 -2.41 15.73 22.53
C SER A 282 -1.34 15.02 23.39
N ARG A 283 -0.38 14.36 22.74
CA ARG A 283 0.75 13.67 23.36
C ARG A 283 2.04 14.50 23.40
N GLY A 284 1.97 15.79 23.07
CA GLY A 284 3.12 16.70 23.17
C GLY A 284 4.02 16.72 21.93
N ILE A 285 3.53 16.29 20.77
CA ILE A 285 4.27 16.27 19.50
C ILE A 285 3.53 17.12 18.46
N ILE A 286 4.20 18.09 17.84
CA ILE A 286 3.55 18.95 16.83
C ILE A 286 3.25 18.12 15.58
N GLY A 287 1.97 18.05 15.20
CA GLY A 287 1.55 17.48 13.92
C GLY A 287 1.41 18.57 12.87
N VAL A 288 2.07 18.41 11.71
CA VAL A 288 1.93 19.33 10.56
C VAL A 288 1.50 18.52 9.35
N SER A 289 0.38 18.86 8.71
CA SER A 289 -0.04 18.24 7.45
C SER A 289 0.11 19.22 6.28
N VAL A 290 1.04 18.92 5.39
CA VAL A 290 1.44 19.76 4.26
C VAL A 290 0.50 19.59 3.07
N ASP A 291 0.16 20.71 2.42
CA ASP A 291 -0.62 20.76 1.18
C ASP A 291 0.28 20.70 -0.05
N GLU A 292 0.16 19.63 -0.83
CA GLU A 292 0.80 19.47 -2.14
C GLU A 292 -0.22 19.22 -3.26
N ASN A 293 -1.49 19.60 -3.06
CA ASN A 293 -2.56 19.30 -4.02
C ASN A 293 -2.31 19.95 -5.39
N PHE A 294 -1.49 21.00 -5.48
CA PHE A 294 -1.19 21.68 -6.74
C PHE A 294 -0.33 20.87 -7.73
N ILE A 295 0.40 19.87 -7.22
CA ILE A 295 1.23 18.94 -8.02
C ILE A 295 0.58 17.55 -8.20
N ASN A 296 -0.65 17.37 -7.71
CA ASN A 296 -1.46 16.16 -7.91
C ASN A 296 -2.07 16.03 -9.31
N GLY A 297 -2.55 14.85 -9.67
CA GLY A 297 -3.19 14.53 -10.93
C GLY A 297 -4.46 15.34 -11.24
N HIS A 298 -4.75 15.50 -12.53
CA HIS A 298 -5.93 16.21 -13.04
C HIS A 298 -6.34 15.63 -14.40
N TRP A 299 -7.51 15.99 -14.94
CA TRP A 299 -7.93 15.56 -16.27
C TRP A 299 -6.94 15.97 -17.38
N SER A 300 -6.14 17.01 -17.15
CA SER A 300 -5.06 17.43 -18.05
C SER A 300 -3.75 16.62 -17.91
N GLY A 301 -3.72 15.62 -17.04
CA GLY A 301 -2.57 14.76 -16.73
C GLY A 301 -1.84 15.13 -15.43
N ASP A 302 -1.02 14.19 -14.95
CA ASP A 302 -0.07 14.34 -13.82
C ASP A 302 1.36 14.59 -14.34
N PHE A 303 2.39 14.43 -13.49
CA PHE A 303 3.81 14.60 -13.86
C PHE A 303 4.57 13.27 -13.98
N MET A 304 3.88 12.13 -13.82
CA MET A 304 4.43 10.78 -14.01
C MET A 304 5.73 10.51 -13.22
N GLY A 305 5.86 11.05 -12.00
CA GLY A 305 7.02 10.88 -11.14
C GLY A 305 8.05 12.00 -11.23
N LYS A 306 7.99 12.88 -12.24
CA LYS A 306 8.90 14.03 -12.35
C LYS A 306 8.67 15.09 -11.26
N GLU A 307 7.54 15.04 -10.57
CA GLU A 307 7.27 15.87 -9.40
C GLU A 307 7.93 15.36 -8.10
N MET A 308 8.44 14.12 -8.07
CA MET A 308 8.92 13.50 -6.85
C MET A 308 10.00 14.30 -6.10
N PRO A 309 11.03 14.86 -6.76
CA PRO A 309 12.00 15.72 -6.08
C PRO A 309 11.40 16.98 -5.47
N VAL A 310 10.38 17.53 -6.12
CA VAL A 310 9.68 18.74 -5.66
C VAL A 310 8.92 18.45 -4.38
N ARG A 311 8.26 17.29 -4.29
CA ARG A 311 7.54 16.86 -3.08
C ARG A 311 8.49 16.79 -1.87
N GLY A 312 9.61 16.09 -2.03
CA GLY A 312 10.63 15.99 -0.97
C GLY A 312 11.22 17.34 -0.60
N TRP A 313 11.48 18.21 -1.59
CA TRP A 313 12.01 19.55 -1.36
C TRP A 313 11.02 20.49 -0.66
N LEU A 314 9.72 20.42 -0.97
CA LEU A 314 8.69 21.24 -0.32
C LEU A 314 8.62 20.99 1.19
N LEU A 315 8.72 19.72 1.62
CA LEU A 315 8.86 19.37 3.05
C LEU A 315 10.03 20.10 3.73
N LEU A 316 11.19 20.14 3.08
CA LEU A 316 12.37 20.83 3.60
C LEU A 316 12.20 22.36 3.60
N LYS A 317 11.46 22.91 2.63
CA LYS A 317 11.08 24.34 2.62
C LYS A 317 10.10 24.69 3.73
N HIS A 318 9.22 23.77 4.11
CA HIS A 318 8.41 23.93 5.32
C HIS A 318 9.27 23.93 6.58
N LEU A 319 10.22 23.00 6.71
CA LEU A 319 11.15 22.98 7.85
C LEU A 319 12.02 24.24 7.92
N GLU A 320 12.44 24.78 6.77
CA GLU A 320 13.13 26.08 6.69
C GLU A 320 12.27 27.22 7.24
N GLN A 321 10.99 27.26 6.87
CA GLN A 321 10.07 28.27 7.39
C GLN A 321 9.83 28.11 8.90
N TRP A 322 9.70 26.88 9.39
CA TRP A 322 9.56 26.59 10.82
C TRP A 322 10.81 27.00 11.61
N ASN A 323 12.00 26.72 11.09
CA ASN A 323 13.26 27.13 11.72
C ASN A 323 13.35 28.66 11.83
N GLN A 324 12.97 29.39 10.78
CA GLN A 324 12.94 30.86 10.81
C GLN A 324 12.00 31.39 11.89
N TRP A 325 10.79 30.84 11.98
CA TRP A 325 9.83 31.21 13.02
C TRP A 325 10.31 30.84 14.43
N ASN A 326 11.02 29.73 14.58
CA ASN A 326 11.54 29.27 15.86
C ASN A 326 12.67 30.17 16.38
N GLN A 327 13.45 30.78 15.48
CA GLN A 327 14.59 31.64 15.79
C GLN A 327 14.25 33.13 15.92
N ASP A 328 13.15 33.60 15.31
CA ASP A 328 12.71 35.00 15.42
C ASP A 328 11.98 35.25 16.74
N SER A 329 12.57 36.04 17.64
CA SER A 329 11.97 36.40 18.94
C SER A 329 10.63 37.14 18.87
N ASN A 330 10.26 37.69 17.70
CA ASN A 330 8.97 38.35 17.48
C ASN A 330 7.88 37.39 16.96
N SER A 331 8.25 36.17 16.59
CA SER A 331 7.32 35.13 16.15
C SER A 331 6.56 34.55 17.33
N GLU A 332 5.27 34.26 17.15
CA GLU A 332 4.46 33.51 18.14
C GLU A 332 4.95 32.06 18.33
N LEU A 333 5.75 31.56 17.38
CA LEU A 333 6.32 30.21 17.40
C LEU A 333 7.79 30.20 17.86
N ALA A 334 8.31 31.33 18.35
CA ALA A 334 9.68 31.44 18.85
C ALA A 334 9.95 30.40 19.96
N GLY A 335 11.00 29.58 19.78
CA GLY A 335 11.40 28.54 20.73
C GLY A 335 10.38 27.43 20.98
N LYS A 336 9.31 27.33 20.17
CA LYS A 336 8.24 26.34 20.37
C LYS A 336 8.55 24.97 19.79
N VAL A 337 9.50 24.87 18.86
CA VAL A 337 9.81 23.63 18.13
C VAL A 337 11.22 23.15 18.43
N ASP A 338 11.36 21.86 18.64
CA ASP A 338 12.65 21.19 18.66
C ASP A 338 13.04 20.76 17.24
N MET A 339 13.88 21.56 16.59
CA MET A 339 14.33 21.31 15.21
C MET A 339 15.34 20.14 15.09
N ASP A 340 15.79 19.57 16.22
CA ASP A 340 16.68 18.41 16.26
C ASP A 340 15.91 17.08 16.39
N ASN A 341 14.57 17.15 16.60
CA ASN A 341 13.69 16.01 16.81
C ASN A 341 12.50 16.03 15.84
N ILE A 342 12.75 15.61 14.60
CA ILE A 342 11.76 15.60 13.51
C ILE A 342 11.56 14.18 12.97
N VAL A 343 10.30 13.82 12.74
CA VAL A 343 9.90 12.66 11.92
C VAL A 343 9.09 13.14 10.71
N LEU A 344 9.36 12.56 9.54
CA LEU A 344 8.56 12.79 8.34
C LEU A 344 7.64 11.60 8.07
N VAL A 345 6.39 11.87 7.69
CA VAL A 345 5.40 10.85 7.35
C VAL A 345 4.87 11.10 5.95
N GLY A 346 4.85 10.07 5.12
CA GLY A 346 4.43 10.19 3.73
C GLY A 346 3.51 9.07 3.31
N HIS A 347 2.43 9.38 2.59
CA HIS A 347 1.50 8.38 2.04
C HIS A 347 1.62 8.27 0.52
N SER A 348 1.67 7.07 -0.06
CA SER A 348 1.70 6.86 -1.53
C SER A 348 2.92 7.53 -2.14
N ARG A 349 2.76 8.38 -3.15
CA ARG A 349 3.86 9.23 -3.64
C ARG A 349 4.49 10.07 -2.53
N GLY A 350 3.73 10.49 -1.52
CA GLY A 350 4.27 11.17 -0.35
C GLY A 350 5.24 10.30 0.45
N GLY A 351 5.04 8.97 0.46
CA GLY A 351 5.93 8.02 1.12
C GLY A 351 7.31 7.93 0.47
N GLU A 352 7.37 7.97 -0.86
CA GLU A 352 8.64 8.12 -1.58
C GLU A 352 9.26 9.51 -1.35
N ALA A 353 8.42 10.56 -1.28
CA ALA A 353 8.86 11.93 -1.08
C ALA A 353 9.59 12.15 0.27
N VAL A 354 9.18 11.48 1.35
CA VAL A 354 9.85 11.62 2.65
C VAL A 354 11.24 10.97 2.66
N SER A 355 11.43 9.87 1.92
CA SER A 355 12.75 9.27 1.69
C SER A 355 13.65 10.24 0.91
N ILE A 356 13.11 10.87 -0.15
CA ILE A 356 13.82 11.90 -0.92
C ILE A 356 14.17 13.11 -0.05
N ALA A 357 13.25 13.59 0.79
CA ALA A 357 13.48 14.70 1.71
C ALA A 357 14.61 14.39 2.70
N ALA A 358 14.61 13.19 3.29
CA ALA A 358 15.67 12.76 4.21
C ALA A 358 17.05 12.74 3.52
N ALA A 359 17.12 12.28 2.26
CA ALA A 359 18.36 12.33 1.49
C ALA A 359 18.78 13.75 1.13
N PHE A 360 17.86 14.58 0.62
CA PHE A 360 18.15 15.97 0.21
C PHE A 360 18.56 16.85 1.40
N ASN A 361 18.08 16.55 2.60
CA ASN A 361 18.44 17.25 3.83
C ASN A 361 19.95 17.17 4.16
N LYS A 362 20.70 16.23 3.55
CA LYS A 362 22.15 16.06 3.73
C LYS A 362 22.98 16.61 2.56
N LEU A 363 22.33 17.10 1.50
CA LEU A 363 23.00 17.59 0.29
C LEU A 363 23.13 19.11 0.33
N ASP A 364 24.13 19.62 -0.39
CA ASP A 364 24.34 21.07 -0.60
C ASP A 364 23.63 21.59 -1.85
N ARG A 365 23.16 20.70 -2.74
CA ARG A 365 22.57 21.01 -4.05
C ARG A 365 21.58 19.95 -4.50
N PHE A 366 20.65 20.36 -5.35
CA PHE A 366 19.73 19.44 -6.03
C PHE A 366 20.45 18.54 -7.04
N PRO A 367 20.38 17.20 -6.91
CA PRO A 367 21.14 16.27 -7.75
C PRO A 367 20.82 16.31 -9.25
N ASP A 368 19.62 16.71 -9.66
CA ASP A 368 19.28 16.76 -11.10
C ASP A 368 19.48 18.15 -11.72
N ASN A 369 19.69 19.18 -10.90
CA ASN A 369 20.05 20.53 -11.35
C ASN A 369 20.73 21.32 -10.23
N GLY A 370 22.07 21.21 -10.15
CA GLY A 370 22.86 21.82 -9.07
C GLY A 370 22.89 23.35 -9.02
N ASN A 371 22.15 24.06 -9.90
CA ASN A 371 21.92 25.49 -9.74
C ASN A 371 21.00 25.79 -8.54
N GLU A 372 20.12 24.84 -8.18
CA GLU A 372 19.39 24.90 -6.92
C GLU A 372 20.33 24.49 -5.80
N LYS A 373 20.55 25.41 -4.86
CA LYS A 373 21.37 25.20 -3.67
C LYS A 373 20.49 24.82 -2.50
N PHE A 374 20.99 23.91 -1.69
CA PHE A 374 20.39 23.53 -0.43
C PHE A 374 21.23 24.11 0.70
N ASP A 375 20.53 24.55 1.74
CA ASP A 375 21.10 24.93 3.03
C ASP A 375 20.20 24.32 4.10
N PHE A 376 20.00 23.01 3.97
CA PHE A 376 19.23 22.19 4.89
C PHE A 376 20.17 21.54 5.90
N GLY A 377 19.66 20.61 6.70
CA GLY A 377 20.41 19.97 7.78
C GLY A 377 19.62 19.81 9.07
N TYR A 378 18.30 19.70 8.97
CA TYR A 378 17.41 19.55 10.12
C TYR A 378 17.55 18.17 10.77
N GLY A 379 17.23 18.06 12.06
CA GLY A 379 17.32 16.81 12.84
C GLY A 379 16.21 15.82 12.52
N ILE A 380 16.14 15.37 11.27
CA ILE A 380 15.24 14.29 10.85
C ILE A 380 15.78 12.97 11.40
N LYS A 381 15.14 12.45 12.45
CA LYS A 381 15.53 11.22 13.15
C LYS A 381 14.84 9.97 12.63
N GLY A 382 13.72 10.13 11.92
CA GLY A 382 13.01 9.01 11.35
C GLY A 382 12.05 9.39 10.22
N ILE A 383 11.69 8.39 9.42
CA ILE A 383 10.65 8.50 8.41
C ILE A 383 9.63 7.37 8.55
N ILE A 384 8.37 7.69 8.30
CA ILE A 384 7.27 6.73 8.23
C ILE A 384 6.66 6.81 6.85
N THR A 385 6.48 5.67 6.21
CA THR A 385 5.89 5.55 4.90
C THR A 385 4.60 4.74 4.99
N ILE A 386 3.50 5.29 4.48
CA ILE A 386 2.20 4.65 4.43
C ILE A 386 1.91 4.35 2.97
N ALA A 387 1.64 3.09 2.65
CA ALA A 387 1.41 2.59 1.31
C ALA A 387 2.28 3.25 0.22
N PRO A 388 3.63 3.30 0.39
CA PRO A 388 4.47 4.17 -0.42
C PRO A 388 4.67 3.67 -1.84
N THR A 389 5.08 4.59 -2.73
CA THR A 389 5.81 4.22 -3.94
C THR A 389 7.31 4.10 -3.66
N ASP A 390 8.08 3.49 -4.57
CA ASP A 390 9.55 3.52 -4.57
C ASP A 390 10.11 3.29 -5.99
N TYR A 391 9.43 3.84 -6.99
CA TYR A 391 9.75 3.62 -8.42
C TYR A 391 9.41 4.83 -9.30
N ARG A 392 8.94 5.93 -8.69
CA ARG A 392 8.49 7.12 -9.44
C ARG A 392 9.64 8.06 -9.73
N TYR A 393 10.61 8.15 -8.82
CA TYR A 393 11.86 8.84 -9.04
C TYR A 393 12.87 7.87 -9.64
N ASP A 394 13.51 8.27 -10.75
CA ASP A 394 14.49 7.42 -11.44
C ASP A 394 15.71 7.08 -10.54
N ARG A 395 15.91 7.81 -9.44
CA ARG A 395 16.94 7.54 -8.43
C ARG A 395 16.32 6.87 -7.22
N GLU A 396 16.65 5.61 -7.03
CA GLU A 396 16.30 4.86 -5.83
C GLU A 396 17.10 5.37 -4.64
N ILE A 397 16.42 5.95 -3.66
CA ILE A 397 17.07 6.58 -2.52
C ILE A 397 17.58 5.50 -1.56
N SER A 398 18.87 5.56 -1.23
CA SER A 398 19.49 4.78 -0.17
C SER A 398 19.76 5.70 1.01
N LEU A 399 19.23 5.35 2.17
CA LEU A 399 19.38 6.11 3.41
C LEU A 399 20.36 5.40 4.34
N LYS A 400 20.90 6.18 5.28
CA LYS A 400 21.83 5.69 6.30
C LYS A 400 21.53 6.38 7.62
N ASP A 401 21.62 5.64 8.73
CA ASP A 401 21.53 6.16 10.10
C ASP A 401 20.24 6.99 10.35
N ILE A 402 19.10 6.39 10.02
CA ILE A 402 17.76 6.98 10.22
C ILE A 402 16.75 5.90 10.60
N ASN A 403 15.85 6.19 11.54
CA ASN A 403 14.78 5.26 11.90
C ASN A 403 13.73 5.16 10.77
N TYR A 404 13.20 3.96 10.53
CA TYR A 404 12.30 3.72 9.40
C TYR A 404 11.09 2.87 9.79
N LEU A 405 9.91 3.27 9.33
CA LEU A 405 8.71 2.45 9.39
C LEU A 405 7.98 2.48 8.06
N SER A 406 7.52 1.32 7.58
CA SER A 406 6.57 1.23 6.49
C SER A 406 5.30 0.49 6.88
N ILE A 407 4.15 0.97 6.44
CA ILE A 407 2.82 0.39 6.70
C ILE A 407 2.10 0.23 5.38
N GLN A 408 1.56 -0.96 5.09
CA GLN A 408 0.85 -1.25 3.84
C GLN A 408 -0.36 -2.14 4.08
N GLY A 409 -1.43 -1.86 3.33
CA GLY A 409 -2.61 -2.73 3.26
C GLY A 409 -2.49 -3.75 2.14
N ALA A 410 -2.89 -5.00 2.40
CA ALA A 410 -2.82 -6.08 1.42
C ALA A 410 -3.81 -5.93 0.27
N TYR A 411 -4.91 -5.22 0.51
CA TYR A 411 -5.98 -4.90 -0.45
C TYR A 411 -5.83 -3.49 -1.05
N ASP A 412 -4.61 -2.96 -1.05
CA ASP A 412 -4.29 -1.74 -1.77
C ASP A 412 -4.42 -1.94 -3.29
N SER A 413 -5.38 -1.26 -3.91
CA SER A 413 -5.65 -1.37 -5.34
C SER A 413 -5.07 -0.22 -6.17
N ASP A 414 -4.53 0.82 -5.54
CA ASP A 414 -3.83 1.90 -6.24
C ASP A 414 -2.33 1.61 -6.34
N GLU A 415 -1.78 1.05 -5.26
CA GLU A 415 -0.39 0.62 -5.13
C GLU A 415 -0.35 -0.83 -4.64
N THR A 416 -0.47 -1.76 -5.58
CA THR A 416 -0.76 -3.17 -5.32
C THR A 416 0.36 -3.97 -4.69
N SER A 417 1.54 -3.38 -4.57
CA SER A 417 2.79 -4.00 -4.12
C SER A 417 3.35 -3.28 -2.90
N PHE A 418 3.94 -3.99 -1.93
CA PHE A 418 4.49 -3.36 -0.72
C PHE A 418 5.88 -2.74 -0.97
N TRP A 419 5.92 -1.66 -1.77
CA TRP A 419 7.18 -1.02 -2.17
C TRP A 419 8.01 -0.43 -1.03
N GLY A 420 7.41 -0.19 0.13
CA GLY A 420 8.12 0.25 1.33
C GLY A 420 9.19 -0.71 1.82
N MET A 421 9.13 -1.99 1.43
CA MET A 421 10.19 -2.95 1.76
C MET A 421 11.49 -2.70 0.99
N ARG A 422 11.46 -2.06 -0.18
CA ARG A 422 12.67 -1.72 -0.94
C ARG A 422 13.59 -0.73 -0.22
N PRO A 423 13.14 0.47 0.22
CA PRO A 423 13.97 1.36 1.02
C PRO A 423 14.32 0.74 2.38
N PHE A 424 13.47 -0.13 2.95
CA PHE A 424 13.83 -0.92 4.13
C PHE A 424 15.07 -1.80 3.86
N HIS A 425 15.13 -2.53 2.74
CA HIS A 425 16.28 -3.37 2.39
C HIS A 425 17.53 -2.52 2.11
N ARG A 426 17.39 -1.39 1.39
CA ARG A 426 18.51 -0.48 1.08
C ARG A 426 19.06 0.29 2.28
N LEU A 427 18.28 0.48 3.34
CA LEU A 427 18.68 1.25 4.52
C LEU A 427 19.76 0.52 5.33
N GLN A 428 20.86 1.23 5.60
CA GLN A 428 22.01 0.75 6.36
C GLN A 428 22.17 1.49 7.68
N PHE A 429 22.70 0.81 8.69
CA PHE A 429 23.09 1.38 9.97
C PHE A 429 24.61 1.30 10.16
N SER A 430 25.20 2.35 10.69
CA SER A 430 26.54 2.36 11.28
C SER A 430 26.51 1.63 12.63
N ASP A 431 27.67 1.09 13.04
CA ASP A 431 27.80 0.34 14.30
C ASP A 431 27.46 1.18 15.54
N ASP A 432 27.61 2.51 15.48
CA ASP A 432 27.35 3.45 16.58
C ASP A 432 25.95 4.08 16.55
N PHE A 433 25.11 3.72 15.57
CA PHE A 433 23.76 4.27 15.45
C PHE A 433 22.74 3.38 16.15
N ASP A 434 22.18 3.82 17.28
CA ASP A 434 21.07 3.10 17.92
C ASP A 434 19.72 3.48 17.30
N GLY A 435 19.37 2.79 16.21
CA GLY A 435 18.07 2.94 15.57
C GLY A 435 17.53 1.64 15.00
N PHE A 436 16.34 1.71 14.39
CA PHE A 436 15.65 0.55 13.86
C PHE A 436 14.89 0.85 12.56
N LYS A 437 14.61 -0.22 11.82
CA LYS A 437 13.73 -0.24 10.65
C LYS A 437 12.66 -1.31 10.83
N ALA A 438 11.44 -1.01 10.42
CA ALA A 438 10.30 -1.92 10.50
C ALA A 438 9.37 -1.83 9.30
N GLY A 439 8.73 -2.94 8.97
CA GLY A 439 7.66 -3.03 7.96
C GLY A 439 6.44 -3.73 8.55
N LEU A 440 5.24 -3.21 8.26
CA LEU A 440 3.97 -3.78 8.69
C LEU A 440 3.03 -3.94 7.48
N TYR A 441 2.66 -5.18 7.19
CA TYR A 441 1.68 -5.53 6.17
C TYR A 441 0.41 -6.06 6.83
N MET A 442 -0.74 -5.45 6.52
CA MET A 442 -2.02 -5.74 7.16
C MET A 442 -3.02 -6.30 6.14
N ASN A 443 -3.67 -7.41 6.46
CA ASN A 443 -4.76 -7.93 5.63
C ASN A 443 -5.98 -6.97 5.59
N HIS A 444 -6.81 -7.06 4.56
CA HIS A 444 -8.07 -6.32 4.40
C HIS A 444 -7.98 -4.77 4.45
N ALA A 445 -6.80 -4.17 4.58
CA ALA A 445 -6.60 -2.73 4.44
C ALA A 445 -6.35 -2.32 2.98
N ASN A 446 -6.92 -1.20 2.53
CA ASN A 446 -6.74 -0.65 1.18
C ASN A 446 -5.74 0.53 1.17
N HIS A 447 -5.55 1.17 0.01
CA HIS A 447 -4.75 2.40 -0.10
C HIS A 447 -5.40 3.55 0.70
N GLY A 448 -6.70 3.78 0.42
CA GLY A 448 -7.35 5.04 0.68
C GLY A 448 -7.58 5.37 2.15
N GLN A 449 -7.98 4.39 2.96
CA GLN A 449 -8.60 4.68 4.26
C GLN A 449 -7.66 5.22 5.34
N PHE A 450 -6.34 5.11 5.14
CA PHE A 450 -5.35 5.81 5.99
C PHE A 450 -5.52 7.34 5.93
N ASN A 451 -6.07 7.86 4.83
CA ASN A 451 -6.51 9.24 4.71
C ASN A 451 -8.04 9.30 4.88
N SER A 452 -8.52 10.09 5.85
CA SER A 452 -9.95 10.11 6.20
C SER A 452 -10.86 10.69 5.10
N THR A 453 -10.32 11.39 4.09
CA THR A 453 -11.11 11.99 3.01
C THR A 453 -11.17 11.15 1.73
N TRP A 454 -10.23 10.21 1.53
CA TRP A 454 -10.15 9.42 0.28
C TRP A 454 -11.20 8.29 0.21
N GLY A 455 -11.61 7.76 1.36
CA GLY A 455 -12.67 6.76 1.46
C GLY A 455 -12.22 5.33 1.12
N ARG A 456 -13.21 4.44 0.95
CA ARG A 456 -13.01 2.97 0.84
C ARG A 456 -12.58 2.47 -0.54
N SER A 457 -12.51 3.34 -1.53
CA SER A 457 -12.37 2.93 -2.93
C SER A 457 -11.19 3.65 -3.54
N ASP A 458 -10.13 2.92 -3.85
CA ASP A 458 -8.90 3.55 -4.33
C ASP A 458 -9.04 4.08 -5.77
N PHE A 459 -9.98 3.53 -6.54
CA PHE A 459 -10.32 4.09 -7.85
C PHE A 459 -11.48 5.08 -7.84
N GLY A 460 -11.45 6.00 -8.81
CA GLY A 460 -12.56 6.86 -9.17
C GLY A 460 -13.65 6.13 -9.97
N ALA A 461 -14.84 6.72 -10.02
CA ALA A 461 -15.89 6.23 -10.92
C ALA A 461 -15.51 6.51 -12.40
N PRO A 462 -15.84 5.61 -13.33
CA PRO A 462 -16.62 4.37 -13.13
C PRO A 462 -15.79 3.13 -12.78
N MET A 463 -14.45 3.20 -12.78
CA MET A 463 -13.58 2.05 -12.47
C MET A 463 -13.88 1.42 -11.11
N LYS A 464 -14.22 2.23 -10.11
CA LYS A 464 -14.56 1.74 -8.77
C LYS A 464 -15.69 0.72 -8.70
N TRP A 465 -16.61 0.71 -9.66
CA TRP A 465 -17.71 -0.27 -9.65
C TRP A 465 -17.26 -1.68 -9.98
N LEU A 466 -16.03 -1.85 -10.48
CA LEU A 466 -15.41 -3.16 -10.72
C LEU A 466 -14.71 -3.70 -9.48
N LEU A 467 -14.36 -2.85 -8.52
CA LEU A 467 -13.68 -3.25 -7.29
C LEU A 467 -14.61 -4.08 -6.38
N ASN A 468 -14.01 -5.01 -5.65
CA ASN A 468 -14.63 -5.79 -4.59
C ASN A 468 -14.28 -5.13 -3.24
N LEU A 469 -15.20 -4.34 -2.70
CA LEU A 469 -14.97 -3.56 -1.47
C LEU A 469 -15.46 -4.26 -0.19
N GLU A 470 -16.07 -5.43 -0.34
CA GLU A 470 -16.65 -6.20 0.77
C GLU A 470 -15.60 -6.77 1.75
N PRO A 471 -14.41 -7.26 1.29
CA PRO A 471 -13.38 -7.77 2.20
C PRO A 471 -12.76 -6.70 3.12
N LEU A 472 -12.89 -5.41 2.78
CA LEU A 472 -12.10 -4.37 3.44
C LEU A 472 -12.55 -4.12 4.89
N VAL A 473 -11.61 -3.99 5.82
CA VAL A 473 -11.89 -3.46 7.17
C VAL A 473 -12.49 -2.06 7.12
N SER A 474 -13.16 -1.63 8.19
CA SER A 474 -13.66 -0.25 8.28
C SER A 474 -12.51 0.76 8.23
N GLY A 475 -12.82 1.99 7.80
CA GLY A 475 -11.80 3.04 7.76
C GLY A 475 -11.32 3.45 9.15
N GLU A 476 -12.14 3.25 10.18
CA GLU A 476 -11.76 3.48 11.57
C GLU A 476 -10.74 2.43 12.05
N GLU A 477 -11.01 1.15 11.79
CA GLU A 477 -10.06 0.06 12.09
C GLU A 477 -8.71 0.26 11.39
N GLN A 478 -8.72 0.61 10.10
CA GLN A 478 -7.48 0.85 9.36
C GLN A 478 -6.71 2.07 9.90
N ARG A 479 -7.40 3.15 10.30
CA ARG A 479 -6.77 4.32 10.90
C ARG A 479 -6.26 4.05 12.33
N LYS A 480 -6.93 3.19 13.11
CA LYS A 480 -6.44 2.75 14.43
C LYS A 480 -5.05 2.12 14.31
N VAL A 481 -4.79 1.34 13.26
CA VAL A 481 -3.44 0.80 13.01
C VAL A 481 -2.43 1.91 12.76
N ALA A 482 -2.78 2.93 11.95
CA ALA A 482 -1.93 4.08 11.75
C ALA A 482 -1.69 4.88 13.05
N GLU A 483 -2.73 5.12 13.87
CA GLU A 483 -2.60 5.80 15.17
C GLU A 483 -1.63 5.05 16.09
N VAL A 484 -1.78 3.73 16.23
CA VAL A 484 -0.93 2.89 17.09
C VAL A 484 0.53 2.95 16.63
N TYR A 485 0.79 2.70 15.35
CA TYR A 485 2.15 2.60 14.84
C TYR A 485 2.84 3.96 14.63
N VAL A 486 2.13 5.00 14.16
CA VAL A 486 2.69 6.34 13.98
C VAL A 486 2.99 6.99 15.34
N SER A 487 2.04 6.92 16.28
CA SER A 487 2.24 7.49 17.62
C SER A 487 3.30 6.72 18.40
N GLY A 488 3.27 5.38 18.37
CA GLY A 488 4.29 4.56 19.02
C GLY A 488 5.69 4.80 18.45
N PHE A 489 5.81 5.05 17.14
CA PHE A 489 7.09 5.35 16.50
C PHE A 489 7.60 6.71 16.91
N ALA A 490 6.70 7.71 16.95
CA ALA A 490 7.03 9.05 17.43
C ALA A 490 7.48 9.03 18.90
N GLU A 491 6.82 8.26 19.78
CA GLU A 491 7.23 8.07 21.18
C GLU A 491 8.61 7.43 21.30
N ALA A 492 8.89 6.38 20.52
CA ALA A 492 10.20 5.72 20.54
C ALA A 492 11.31 6.65 20.01
N VAL A 493 11.10 7.29 18.86
CA VAL A 493 12.15 8.02 18.13
C VAL A 493 12.35 9.45 18.60
N LEU A 494 11.27 10.16 18.96
CA LEU A 494 11.33 11.58 19.34
C LEU A 494 11.44 11.75 20.86
N ASN A 495 10.70 10.95 21.64
CA ASN A 495 10.70 11.04 23.10
C ASN A 495 11.67 10.05 23.77
N GLY A 496 12.32 9.16 23.02
CA GLY A 496 13.24 8.16 23.54
C GLY A 496 12.56 7.11 24.43
N ASN A 497 11.25 6.86 24.23
CA ASN A 497 10.50 5.91 25.03
C ASN A 497 10.67 4.48 24.51
N GLU A 498 11.78 3.85 24.92
CA GLU A 498 12.16 2.49 24.51
C GLU A 498 11.10 1.41 24.83
N ARG A 499 10.14 1.69 25.73
CA ARG A 499 9.05 0.74 26.05
C ARG A 499 8.14 0.45 24.86
N TYR A 500 8.11 1.32 23.85
CA TYR A 500 7.35 1.10 22.61
C TYR A 500 8.15 0.32 21.57
N ARG A 501 9.49 0.32 21.59
CA ARG A 501 10.33 -0.34 20.56
C ARG A 501 9.97 -1.82 20.30
N PRO A 502 9.63 -2.65 21.32
CA PRO A 502 9.26 -4.03 21.09
C PRO A 502 8.05 -4.23 20.15
N MET A 503 7.13 -3.27 20.06
CA MET A 503 5.94 -3.41 19.18
C MET A 503 6.31 -3.53 17.70
N PHE A 504 7.40 -2.90 17.28
CA PHE A 504 7.89 -2.95 15.90
C PHE A 504 8.58 -4.27 15.59
N LYS A 505 9.16 -4.89 16.62
CA LYS A 505 9.82 -6.20 16.52
C LYS A 505 8.80 -7.32 16.38
N ASN A 506 7.71 -7.26 17.15
CA ASN A 506 6.66 -8.28 17.13
C ASN A 506 5.25 -7.66 17.32
N VAL A 507 4.45 -7.71 16.26
CA VAL A 507 3.05 -7.25 16.24
C VAL A 507 2.16 -7.95 17.27
N ASP A 508 2.47 -9.20 17.64
CA ASP A 508 1.65 -9.98 18.56
C ASP A 508 1.63 -9.34 19.97
N LEU A 509 2.67 -8.56 20.34
CA LEU A 509 2.78 -7.83 21.61
C LEU A 509 1.76 -6.68 21.76
N VAL A 510 1.18 -6.22 20.65
CA VAL A 510 0.22 -5.12 20.61
C VAL A 510 -1.11 -5.52 19.98
N SER A 511 -1.35 -6.82 19.87
CA SER A 511 -2.56 -7.40 19.27
C SER A 511 -3.86 -6.88 19.90
N ASN A 512 -3.84 -6.50 21.18
CA ASN A 512 -5.00 -5.95 21.89
C ASN A 512 -5.30 -4.46 21.57
N TRP A 513 -4.37 -3.75 20.93
CA TRP A 513 -4.58 -2.38 20.44
C TRP A 513 -5.04 -2.33 18.98
N LEU A 514 -4.93 -3.45 18.27
CA LEU A 514 -5.15 -3.53 16.83
C LEU A 514 -6.50 -4.21 16.49
N PRO A 515 -7.08 -3.92 15.31
CA PRO A 515 -8.14 -4.74 14.74
C PRO A 515 -7.72 -6.21 14.64
N LYS A 516 -8.70 -7.11 14.68
CA LYS A 516 -8.46 -8.55 14.54
C LYS A 516 -8.22 -8.90 13.07
N GLU A 517 -6.97 -8.77 12.64
CA GLU A 517 -6.53 -9.08 11.28
C GLU A 517 -5.23 -9.89 11.28
N ASP A 518 -4.89 -10.43 10.11
CA ASP A 518 -3.59 -11.02 9.87
C ASP A 518 -2.56 -9.95 9.54
N TYR A 519 -1.44 -9.97 10.27
CA TYR A 519 -0.33 -9.04 10.11
C TYR A 519 0.98 -9.76 9.75
N ARG A 520 1.83 -9.11 8.95
CA ARG A 520 3.24 -9.49 8.77
C ARG A 520 4.09 -8.33 9.24
N SER A 521 5.00 -8.61 10.17
CA SER A 521 5.96 -7.64 10.68
C SER A 521 7.37 -8.09 10.36
N GLN A 522 8.17 -7.18 9.81
CA GLN A 522 9.61 -7.34 9.65
C GLN A 522 10.34 -6.26 10.43
N TYR A 523 11.47 -6.62 11.01
CA TYR A 523 12.23 -5.72 11.85
C TYR A 523 13.74 -5.99 11.78
N SER A 524 14.51 -4.91 11.82
CA SER A 524 15.96 -4.95 12.02
C SER A 524 16.41 -3.70 12.76
N ASP A 525 17.40 -3.84 13.63
CA ASP A 525 18.06 -2.72 14.32
C ASP A 525 19.58 -2.85 14.16
N ALA A 526 20.31 -1.83 14.60
CA ALA A 526 21.77 -1.82 14.50
C ALA A 526 22.47 -2.91 15.33
N ASN A 527 21.78 -3.54 16.29
CA ASN A 527 22.31 -4.63 17.11
C ASN A 527 22.14 -6.01 16.45
N LYS A 528 21.44 -6.10 15.31
CA LYS A 528 21.29 -7.34 14.55
C LYS A 528 22.57 -7.66 13.79
N GLN A 529 23.27 -8.70 14.22
CA GLN A 529 24.34 -9.30 13.43
C GLN A 529 23.74 -10.32 12.46
N VAL A 530 23.56 -9.90 11.20
CA VAL A 530 23.15 -10.79 10.10
C VAL A 530 24.29 -11.74 9.72
N LEU A 531 23.96 -13.03 9.64
CA LEU A 531 24.88 -14.10 9.25
C LEU A 531 24.67 -14.54 7.80
N VAL A 532 23.41 -14.65 7.39
CA VAL A 532 23.02 -15.07 6.05
C VAL A 532 21.77 -14.29 5.64
N ASP A 533 21.89 -13.52 4.56
CA ASP A 533 20.85 -12.70 3.94
C ASP A 533 20.64 -13.06 2.46
N PHE A 534 21.40 -14.02 1.92
CA PHE A 534 21.28 -14.51 0.54
C PHE A 534 21.48 -13.43 -0.56
N GLU A 535 21.95 -12.23 -0.20
CA GLU A 535 22.28 -11.15 -1.15
C GLU A 535 23.67 -11.30 -1.80
N GLY A 536 24.32 -12.43 -1.53
CA GLY A 536 25.71 -12.73 -1.89
C GLY A 536 25.91 -13.07 -3.36
N ASP A 537 26.85 -13.98 -3.62
CA ASP A 537 27.12 -14.47 -4.98
C ASP A 537 26.15 -15.60 -5.38
N LEU A 538 26.28 -16.10 -6.61
CA LEU A 538 25.43 -17.18 -7.14
C LEU A 538 25.69 -18.56 -6.48
N ASP A 539 26.64 -18.67 -5.54
CA ASP A 539 27.00 -19.94 -4.91
C ASP A 539 26.13 -20.19 -3.67
N VAL A 540 25.04 -20.94 -3.89
CA VAL A 540 24.08 -21.35 -2.84
C VAL A 540 24.70 -22.12 -1.66
N THR A 541 25.98 -22.54 -1.76
CA THR A 541 26.71 -23.24 -0.70
C THR A 541 27.56 -22.31 0.18
N ARG A 542 27.50 -21.00 -0.05
CA ARG A 542 28.34 -20.01 0.64
C ARG A 542 27.55 -18.76 0.98
N ALA A 543 27.96 -18.11 2.06
CA ALA A 543 27.52 -16.76 2.40
C ALA A 543 28.72 -15.86 2.73
N CYS A 544 28.46 -14.59 2.98
CA CYS A 544 29.47 -13.62 3.38
C CYS A 544 30.30 -14.09 4.59
N LYS A 545 31.48 -13.50 4.76
CA LYS A 545 32.40 -13.77 5.90
C LYS A 545 32.84 -15.24 6.03
N GLY A 546 32.77 -16.03 4.96
CA GLY A 546 33.29 -17.40 4.91
C GLY A 546 32.36 -18.47 5.49
N VAL A 547 31.08 -18.13 5.71
CA VAL A 547 30.04 -19.07 6.13
C VAL A 547 29.78 -20.10 5.02
N GLN A 548 29.66 -21.38 5.39
CA GLN A 548 29.35 -22.47 4.45
C GLN A 548 27.95 -23.01 4.70
N LEU A 549 27.19 -23.18 3.63
CA LEU A 549 25.79 -23.57 3.61
C LEU A 549 25.65 -24.96 3.00
N SER A 550 24.78 -25.79 3.55
CA SER A 550 24.47 -27.10 2.98
C SER A 550 23.05 -27.52 3.27
N ALA A 551 22.35 -28.06 2.28
CA ALA A 551 21.03 -28.64 2.45
C ALA A 551 21.10 -30.17 2.22
N LYS A 552 20.42 -30.94 3.08
CA LYS A 552 20.29 -32.40 2.96
C LYS A 552 18.82 -32.79 2.94
N ASN A 553 18.48 -33.80 2.13
CA ASN A 553 17.14 -34.41 2.05
C ASN A 553 15.98 -33.45 1.68
N PHE A 554 16.28 -32.33 1.02
CA PHE A 554 15.25 -31.47 0.41
C PHE A 554 14.94 -31.88 -1.02
N LYS A 555 13.70 -31.67 -1.43
CA LYS A 555 13.25 -31.75 -2.83
C LYS A 555 13.52 -30.46 -3.58
N VAL A 556 13.46 -29.31 -2.90
CA VAL A 556 13.75 -27.98 -3.44
C VAL A 556 14.79 -27.30 -2.55
N TRP A 557 15.86 -26.80 -3.16
CA TRP A 557 16.84 -25.90 -2.55
C TRP A 557 17.33 -24.94 -3.61
N ARG A 558 16.98 -23.66 -3.47
CA ARG A 558 17.39 -22.59 -4.38
C ARG A 558 17.33 -21.24 -3.66
N GLU A 559 18.03 -20.27 -4.20
CA GLU A 559 17.85 -18.85 -3.85
C GLU A 559 17.00 -18.18 -4.94
N MET A 560 16.24 -17.15 -4.58
CA MET A 560 15.49 -16.33 -5.52
C MET A 560 15.34 -14.89 -5.08
N GLU A 561 15.33 -13.98 -6.06
CA GLU A 561 14.85 -12.62 -5.83
C GLU A 561 13.35 -12.67 -5.53
N LEU A 562 12.93 -12.00 -4.45
CA LEU A 562 11.51 -11.89 -4.13
C LEU A 562 10.85 -10.89 -5.07
N GLU A 563 9.72 -11.31 -5.65
CA GLU A 563 8.90 -10.48 -6.51
C GLU A 563 7.70 -9.94 -5.73
N SER A 564 7.32 -8.72 -6.06
CA SER A 564 6.09 -8.08 -5.60
C SER A 564 4.90 -8.62 -6.39
N ARG A 565 3.68 -8.26 -6.00
CA ARG A 565 2.44 -8.79 -6.61
C ARG A 565 2.35 -8.60 -8.13
N ASP A 566 2.90 -7.49 -8.62
CA ASP A 566 2.93 -7.09 -10.02
C ASP A 566 4.17 -7.60 -10.79
N GLY A 567 5.03 -8.40 -10.14
CA GLY A 567 6.24 -8.97 -10.71
C GLY A 567 7.48 -8.08 -10.63
N GLY A 568 7.41 -6.92 -9.96
CA GLY A 568 8.60 -6.09 -9.74
C GLY A 568 9.42 -6.55 -8.53
N SER A 569 10.74 -6.32 -8.56
CA SER A 569 11.67 -6.75 -7.52
C SER A 569 11.40 -6.09 -6.15
N GLN A 570 11.42 -6.88 -5.08
CA GLN A 570 11.45 -6.39 -3.69
C GLN A 570 12.86 -5.96 -3.23
N GLN A 571 13.87 -6.14 -4.08
CA GLN A 571 15.28 -5.85 -3.81
C GLN A 571 15.87 -6.62 -2.63
N ASN A 572 15.46 -7.88 -2.52
CA ASN A 572 16.11 -8.87 -1.68
C ASN A 572 16.01 -10.26 -2.30
N ASN A 573 16.94 -11.12 -1.92
CA ASN A 573 16.99 -12.53 -2.25
C ASN A 573 16.63 -13.36 -1.02
N ALA A 574 16.04 -14.53 -1.23
CA ALA A 574 15.65 -15.43 -0.16
C ALA A 574 15.92 -16.89 -0.53
N LEU A 575 16.14 -17.70 0.50
CA LEU A 575 16.30 -19.14 0.40
C LEU A 575 14.93 -19.82 0.33
N VAL A 576 14.75 -20.71 -0.64
CA VAL A 576 13.58 -21.58 -0.78
C VAL A 576 13.98 -23.02 -0.44
N LEU A 577 13.32 -23.59 0.55
CA LEU A 577 13.50 -24.99 0.96
C LEU A 577 12.16 -25.72 0.88
N GLY A 578 12.14 -26.84 0.16
CA GLY A 578 10.94 -27.67 0.00
C GLY A 578 11.19 -29.12 0.38
N TRP A 579 10.30 -29.69 1.19
CA TRP A 579 10.41 -31.06 1.67
C TRP A 579 9.06 -31.78 1.69
N SER A 580 9.14 -33.11 1.64
CA SER A 580 8.00 -34.01 1.81
C SER A 580 8.51 -35.40 2.15
N TYR A 581 8.09 -35.94 3.28
CA TYR A 581 8.44 -37.29 3.74
C TYR A 581 7.24 -37.99 4.39
N GLY A 582 7.33 -39.31 4.53
CA GLY A 582 6.28 -40.14 5.16
C GLY A 582 6.43 -40.22 6.69
N PRO A 583 5.40 -40.73 7.40
CA PRO A 583 5.38 -40.75 8.87
C PRO A 583 6.49 -41.60 9.52
N ASP A 584 7.11 -42.52 8.77
CA ASP A 584 8.13 -43.47 9.26
C ASP A 584 9.55 -43.10 8.77
N VAL A 585 9.88 -41.81 8.68
CA VAL A 585 11.22 -41.37 8.24
C VAL A 585 12.24 -41.55 9.37
N ASP A 586 13.41 -42.12 9.05
CA ASP A 586 14.54 -42.16 9.99
C ASP A 586 15.06 -40.75 10.27
N ASN A 587 15.52 -40.47 11.49
CA ASN A 587 16.04 -39.16 11.87
C ASN A 587 17.18 -38.66 10.96
N ASP A 588 18.05 -39.57 10.48
CA ASP A 588 19.16 -39.23 9.56
C ASP A 588 18.67 -38.85 8.15
N SER A 589 17.41 -39.16 7.83
CA SER A 589 16.75 -38.86 6.56
C SER A 589 15.89 -37.59 6.62
N LEU A 590 15.86 -36.89 7.76
CA LEU A 590 15.13 -35.64 7.90
C LEU A 590 15.76 -34.53 7.05
N PRO A 591 14.95 -33.64 6.44
CA PRO A 591 15.45 -32.46 5.75
C PRO A 591 16.15 -31.54 6.73
N THR A 592 17.41 -31.20 6.44
CA THR A 592 18.24 -30.39 7.33
C THR A 592 19.04 -29.38 6.53
N TYR A 593 18.87 -28.10 6.85
CA TYR A 593 19.68 -27.01 6.33
C TYR A 593 20.72 -26.60 7.38
N THR A 594 21.99 -26.56 7.03
CA THR A 594 23.09 -26.30 7.97
C THR A 594 23.90 -25.08 7.55
N ILE A 595 24.10 -24.18 8.51
CA ILE A 595 24.96 -23.01 8.44
C ILE A 595 26.21 -23.31 9.29
N ASN A 596 27.35 -23.45 8.62
CA ASN A 596 28.63 -23.73 9.27
C ASN A 596 29.45 -22.44 9.41
N LEU A 597 29.80 -22.12 10.65
CA LEU A 597 30.51 -20.88 10.99
C LEU A 597 32.03 -21.11 10.98
N PRO A 598 32.80 -20.28 10.25
CA PRO A 598 34.26 -20.37 10.26
C PRO A 598 34.85 -20.00 11.63
N ASP A 599 36.07 -20.43 11.92
CA ASP A 599 36.80 -20.06 13.14
C ASP A 599 37.01 -18.56 13.31
N THR A 600 36.80 -17.74 12.27
CA THR A 600 36.93 -16.29 12.33
C THR A 600 35.70 -15.59 12.95
N LEU A 601 34.57 -16.29 13.09
CA LEU A 601 33.36 -15.76 13.72
C LEU A 601 33.19 -16.37 15.12
N GLN A 602 33.74 -15.72 16.17
CA GLN A 602 33.75 -16.26 17.54
C GLN A 602 33.06 -15.37 18.61
N HIS A 603 32.20 -14.44 18.20
CA HIS A 603 31.65 -13.41 19.10
C HIS A 603 30.13 -13.55 19.33
N PHE A 604 29.65 -14.78 19.59
CA PHE A 604 28.23 -15.00 19.91
C PHE A 604 27.95 -15.16 21.41
N GLY A 605 28.96 -14.97 22.27
CA GLY A 605 28.79 -15.05 23.73
C GLY A 605 27.83 -14.00 24.29
N THR A 606 27.64 -12.88 23.60
CA THR A 606 26.70 -11.80 23.96
C THR A 606 25.36 -11.89 23.22
N ALA A 607 25.13 -12.95 22.44
CA ALA A 607 23.87 -13.14 21.73
C ALA A 607 22.72 -13.38 22.71
N ASP A 608 21.61 -12.69 22.50
CA ASP A 608 20.41 -12.80 23.33
C ASP A 608 19.25 -13.48 22.60
N THR A 609 19.10 -13.19 21.31
CA THR A 609 17.97 -13.66 20.50
C THR A 609 18.47 -14.06 19.12
N LEU A 610 18.13 -15.27 18.68
CA LEU A 610 18.23 -15.68 17.27
C LEU A 610 17.02 -15.15 16.52
N ALA A 611 17.23 -14.63 15.31
CA ALA A 611 16.16 -14.15 14.44
C ALA A 611 16.26 -14.72 13.03
N ILE A 612 15.11 -14.98 12.43
CA ILE A 612 14.93 -15.46 11.07
C ILE A 612 13.69 -14.82 10.45
N SER A 613 13.79 -14.30 9.23
CA SER A 613 12.62 -13.82 8.48
C SER A 613 12.08 -14.98 7.64
N MET A 614 10.76 -15.22 7.67
CA MET A 614 10.17 -16.35 6.98
C MET A 614 8.83 -16.04 6.31
N ALA A 615 8.51 -16.78 5.24
CA ALA A 615 7.19 -16.83 4.62
C ALA A 615 6.86 -18.25 4.14
N MET A 616 5.57 -18.48 3.87
CA MET A 616 5.09 -19.69 3.23
C MET A 616 5.35 -19.62 1.72
N GLY A 617 6.02 -20.62 1.16
CA GLY A 617 6.23 -20.80 -0.28
C GLY A 617 5.12 -21.62 -0.94
N ASP A 618 5.22 -21.81 -2.26
CA ASP A 618 4.23 -22.55 -3.03
C ASP A 618 4.49 -24.07 -2.96
N ILE A 619 3.60 -24.79 -2.29
CA ILE A 619 3.65 -26.26 -2.17
C ILE A 619 3.58 -26.95 -3.54
N ALA A 620 3.04 -26.29 -4.57
CA ALA A 620 3.01 -26.82 -5.93
C ALA A 620 4.42 -27.08 -6.51
N GLU A 621 5.47 -26.41 -6.01
CA GLU A 621 6.87 -26.63 -6.42
C GLU A 621 7.38 -28.06 -6.12
N LEU A 622 6.71 -28.81 -5.23
CA LEU A 622 7.13 -30.17 -4.88
C LEU A 622 6.73 -31.24 -5.92
N GLU A 623 5.98 -30.87 -6.97
CA GLU A 623 5.56 -31.74 -8.08
C GLU A 623 5.05 -33.13 -7.64
N ILE A 624 4.25 -33.20 -6.58
CA ILE A 624 3.78 -34.47 -6.00
C ILE A 624 2.88 -35.21 -7.01
N GLY A 625 3.35 -36.35 -7.51
CA GLY A 625 2.68 -37.16 -8.55
C GLY A 625 1.33 -37.76 -8.12
N ASP A 626 0.51 -38.13 -9.10
CA ASP A 626 -0.86 -38.64 -8.87
C ASP A 626 -0.94 -39.98 -8.12
N GLU A 627 0.14 -40.78 -8.06
CA GLU A 627 0.19 -42.00 -7.25
C GLU A 627 0.30 -41.70 -5.74
N ASP A 628 1.02 -40.64 -5.35
CA ASP A 628 1.12 -40.17 -3.95
C ASP A 628 -0.16 -39.45 -3.47
N LYS A 629 -0.97 -38.93 -4.40
CA LYS A 629 -2.28 -38.36 -4.08
C LYS A 629 -3.32 -39.40 -3.67
N LYS A 630 -3.23 -40.64 -4.17
CA LYS A 630 -4.17 -41.72 -3.80
C LYS A 630 -4.00 -42.21 -2.36
N THR A 631 -2.78 -42.10 -1.81
CA THR A 631 -2.50 -42.36 -0.39
C THR A 631 -2.99 -41.23 0.51
N LYS A 632 -3.18 -40.01 -0.04
CA LYS A 632 -3.68 -38.81 0.65
C LYS A 632 -5.22 -38.70 0.73
N GLU A 633 -6.01 -39.56 0.07
CA GLU A 633 -7.50 -39.49 0.11
C GLU A 633 -8.09 -39.66 1.52
N LYS A 634 -7.28 -39.90 2.56
CA LYS A 634 -7.66 -39.73 3.96
C LYS A 634 -6.64 -38.87 4.74
N LYS A 635 -6.92 -37.56 4.84
CA LYS A 635 -6.52 -36.62 5.94
C LYS A 635 -5.25 -35.74 5.87
N THR A 636 -4.95 -35.05 4.78
CA THR A 636 -4.12 -33.82 4.93
C THR A 636 -4.60 -32.76 3.94
N GLU A 637 -5.36 -31.79 4.44
CA GLU A 637 -5.54 -30.49 3.77
C GLU A 637 -4.16 -29.82 3.65
N ASP A 638 -3.99 -28.97 2.62
CA ASP A 638 -2.77 -28.16 2.52
C ASP A 638 -2.65 -27.30 3.79
N PRO A 639 -1.46 -27.23 4.42
CA PRO A 639 -1.27 -26.44 5.63
C PRO A 639 -1.62 -24.98 5.37
N LYS A 640 -2.49 -24.42 6.22
CA LYS A 640 -3.03 -23.06 6.10
C LYS A 640 -2.18 -21.99 6.81
N VAL A 641 -1.32 -22.43 7.73
CA VAL A 641 -0.42 -21.59 8.53
C VAL A 641 0.99 -22.14 8.36
N GLY A 642 2.01 -21.27 8.41
CA GLY A 642 3.40 -21.57 8.07
C GLY A 642 4.00 -22.78 8.78
N PHE A 643 5.21 -23.15 8.37
CA PHE A 643 5.82 -24.43 8.73
C PHE A 643 6.67 -24.37 10.00
N ASN A 644 6.45 -25.31 10.91
CA ASN A 644 7.25 -25.49 12.11
C ASN A 644 8.46 -26.38 11.82
N PHE A 645 9.56 -26.08 12.50
CA PHE A 645 10.81 -26.83 12.44
C PHE A 645 11.67 -26.49 13.66
N SER A 646 12.56 -27.42 14.04
CA SER A 646 13.54 -27.21 15.10
C SER A 646 14.74 -26.42 14.61
N ILE A 647 15.16 -25.43 15.40
CA ILE A 647 16.48 -24.79 15.27
C ILE A 647 17.42 -25.47 16.25
N VAL A 648 18.57 -25.95 15.78
CA VAL A 648 19.59 -26.62 16.59
C VAL A 648 20.89 -25.84 16.56
N LEU A 649 21.38 -25.44 17.74
CA LEU A 649 22.69 -24.82 17.91
C LEU A 649 23.69 -25.86 18.39
N LYS A 650 24.90 -25.84 17.85
CA LYS A 650 25.99 -26.75 18.27
C LYS A 650 27.33 -26.03 18.35
N ASP A 651 28.02 -26.21 19.46
CA ASP A 651 29.36 -25.65 19.70
C ASP A 651 30.49 -26.59 19.23
N SER A 652 31.73 -26.07 19.23
CA SER A 652 32.93 -26.85 18.87
C SER A 652 33.29 -27.97 19.85
N LEU A 653 32.71 -27.98 21.06
CA LEU A 653 32.91 -29.02 22.07
C LEU A 653 31.96 -30.21 21.86
N GLY A 654 30.96 -30.05 20.99
CA GLY A 654 29.98 -31.06 20.66
C GLY A 654 28.67 -30.94 21.43
N ASN A 655 28.51 -29.91 22.28
CA ASN A 655 27.25 -29.67 22.97
C ASN A 655 26.23 -29.10 21.98
N SER A 656 24.99 -29.54 22.08
CA SER A 656 23.90 -29.08 21.22
C SER A 656 22.60 -28.87 21.99
N ALA A 657 21.79 -27.93 21.52
CA ALA A 657 20.43 -27.68 22.00
C ALA A 657 19.50 -27.40 20.82
N GLY A 658 18.27 -27.92 20.88
CA GLY A 658 17.23 -27.72 19.87
C GLY A 658 16.00 -27.04 20.47
N VAL A 659 15.39 -26.11 19.74
CA VAL A 659 14.14 -25.41 20.11
C VAL A 659 13.25 -25.30 18.87
N ALA A 660 11.96 -25.62 19.01
CA ALA A 660 11.00 -25.49 17.92
C ALA A 660 10.64 -24.02 17.68
N LEU A 661 10.53 -23.61 16.41
CA LEU A 661 10.26 -22.22 16.05
C LEU A 661 8.89 -21.73 16.55
N ALA A 662 7.87 -22.61 16.49
CA ALA A 662 6.49 -22.30 16.88
C ALA A 662 6.30 -22.10 18.39
N ASP A 663 7.23 -22.55 19.25
CA ASP A 663 7.14 -22.37 20.71
C ASP A 663 7.12 -20.90 21.12
N HIS A 664 7.66 -20.03 20.26
CA HIS A 664 7.83 -18.60 20.53
C HIS A 664 7.21 -17.69 19.47
N ASN A 665 6.74 -18.23 18.34
CA ASN A 665 6.33 -17.43 17.18
C ASN A 665 5.02 -17.92 16.56
N ARG A 666 4.10 -16.98 16.31
CA ARG A 666 2.94 -17.27 15.46
C ARG A 666 3.42 -17.30 14.01
N LEU A 667 3.44 -18.48 13.41
CA LEU A 667 3.99 -18.69 12.07
C LEU A 667 3.11 -18.01 11.00
N PRO A 668 3.71 -17.42 9.94
CA PRO A 668 2.96 -16.70 8.92
C PRO A 668 2.27 -17.65 7.93
N GLY A 669 0.97 -17.44 7.66
CA GLY A 669 0.29 -18.01 6.49
C GLY A 669 0.42 -17.12 5.24
N THR A 670 -0.20 -17.52 4.13
CA THR A 670 -0.31 -16.67 2.93
C THR A 670 -1.48 -15.71 3.04
N ILE A 671 -1.24 -14.40 2.84
CA ILE A 671 -2.34 -13.42 2.70
C ILE A 671 -2.78 -13.41 1.23
N ARG A 672 -4.01 -13.87 0.98
CA ARG A 672 -4.62 -13.86 -0.35
C ARG A 672 -5.68 -12.77 -0.48
N THR A 673 -5.82 -12.25 -1.69
CA THR A 673 -6.61 -11.06 -1.98
C THR A 673 -7.42 -11.22 -3.27
N LYS A 674 -8.65 -10.72 -3.25
CA LYS A 674 -9.53 -10.60 -4.43
C LYS A 674 -9.97 -9.14 -4.60
N PHE A 675 -9.30 -8.42 -5.49
CA PHE A 675 -9.42 -6.97 -5.67
C PHE A 675 -10.67 -6.54 -6.41
N THR A 676 -11.08 -7.32 -7.41
CA THR A 676 -12.21 -6.98 -8.27
C THR A 676 -13.30 -8.04 -8.16
N LYS A 677 -14.49 -7.68 -8.65
CA LYS A 677 -15.63 -8.59 -8.78
C LYS A 677 -15.36 -9.76 -9.74
N PHE A 678 -14.32 -9.67 -10.58
CA PHE A 678 -14.07 -10.65 -11.64
C PHE A 678 -12.63 -11.16 -11.60
N LYS A 679 -12.44 -12.48 -11.41
CA LYS A 679 -11.10 -13.10 -11.34
C LYS A 679 -10.19 -12.80 -12.55
N PHE A 680 -10.76 -12.65 -13.76
CA PHE A 680 -9.97 -12.31 -14.94
C PHE A 680 -9.42 -10.87 -14.90
N LEU A 681 -10.12 -9.94 -14.24
CA LEU A 681 -9.65 -8.57 -14.07
C LEU A 681 -8.51 -8.50 -13.07
N ASP A 682 -8.55 -9.26 -11.98
CA ASP A 682 -7.45 -9.30 -11.00
C ASP A 682 -6.13 -9.67 -11.69
N LYS A 683 -6.16 -10.71 -12.54
CA LYS A 683 -4.98 -11.12 -13.31
C LYS A 683 -4.46 -10.01 -14.25
N ASP A 684 -5.37 -9.31 -14.94
CA ASP A 684 -5.00 -8.34 -15.97
C ASP A 684 -4.66 -6.95 -15.39
N MET A 685 -5.22 -6.59 -14.23
CA MET A 685 -5.12 -5.26 -13.64
C MET A 685 -4.19 -5.20 -12.43
N ILE A 686 -4.01 -6.30 -11.70
CA ILE A 686 -3.33 -6.32 -10.41
C ILE A 686 -2.12 -7.26 -10.44
N GLY A 687 -2.32 -8.52 -10.82
CA GLY A 687 -1.25 -9.53 -10.84
C GLY A 687 -1.62 -10.75 -10.01
N ASN A 688 -0.67 -11.23 -9.20
CA ASN A 688 -0.88 -12.41 -8.36
C ASN A 688 -1.91 -12.13 -7.25
N ASN A 689 -2.62 -13.17 -6.80
CA ASN A 689 -3.60 -13.04 -5.72
C ASN A 689 -2.95 -13.01 -4.32
N SER A 690 -1.62 -13.05 -4.25
CA SER A 690 -0.84 -12.96 -3.02
C SER A 690 0.51 -12.32 -3.35
N GLU A 691 1.18 -11.83 -2.31
CA GLU A 691 2.53 -11.28 -2.37
C GLU A 691 3.34 -11.91 -1.24
N ILE A 692 4.54 -12.39 -1.55
CA ILE A 692 5.40 -12.99 -0.53
C ILE A 692 5.92 -11.86 0.34
N GLN A 693 5.41 -11.79 1.57
CA GLN A 693 5.84 -10.84 2.59
C GLN A 693 6.32 -11.62 3.80
N LEU A 694 7.62 -11.48 4.12
CA LEU A 694 8.25 -12.20 5.23
C LEU A 694 7.72 -11.69 6.58
N LYS A 695 7.75 -12.55 7.60
CA LYS A 695 7.56 -12.21 9.01
C LYS A 695 8.84 -12.57 9.76
N SER A 696 9.38 -11.63 10.55
CA SER A 696 10.49 -11.93 11.44
C SER A 696 10.02 -12.79 12.62
N CYS A 697 10.75 -13.87 12.89
CA CYS A 697 10.54 -14.81 13.98
C CYS A 697 11.77 -14.83 14.87
N TYR A 698 11.56 -15.01 16.17
CA TYR A 698 12.57 -14.83 17.21
C TYR A 698 12.60 -16.01 18.17
N VAL A 699 13.80 -16.47 18.53
CA VAL A 699 13.99 -17.51 19.54
C VAL A 699 15.04 -17.01 20.53
N SER A 700 14.67 -16.94 21.81
CA SER A 700 15.60 -16.50 22.86
C SER A 700 16.71 -17.54 23.04
N ILE A 701 17.96 -17.07 23.17
CA ILE A 701 19.11 -17.91 23.53
C ILE A 701 18.87 -18.64 24.87
N SER A 702 18.15 -18.01 25.80
CA SER A 702 17.80 -18.63 27.07
C SER A 702 16.99 -19.93 26.92
N SER A 703 16.20 -20.08 25.84
CA SER A 703 15.46 -21.31 25.56
C SER A 703 16.40 -22.46 25.20
N PHE A 704 17.47 -22.19 24.46
CA PHE A 704 18.51 -23.20 24.15
C PHE A 704 19.30 -23.61 25.40
N LEU A 705 19.70 -22.63 26.22
CA LEU A 705 20.45 -22.89 27.46
C LEU A 705 19.64 -23.65 28.52
N LYS A 706 18.30 -23.52 28.52
CA LYS A 706 17.42 -24.36 29.34
C LYS A 706 17.43 -25.83 28.92
N MET A 707 17.60 -26.10 27.63
CA MET A 707 17.67 -27.47 27.09
C MET A 707 19.04 -28.09 27.31
N ASN A 708 20.11 -27.29 27.21
CA ASN A 708 21.47 -27.72 27.50
C ASN A 708 22.31 -26.55 28.01
N ASP A 709 22.57 -26.53 29.31
CA ASP A 709 23.35 -25.47 29.99
C ASP A 709 24.85 -25.51 29.66
N SER A 710 25.31 -26.61 29.07
CA SER A 710 26.71 -26.79 28.67
C SER A 710 27.03 -26.22 27.29
N LEU A 711 26.02 -25.74 26.55
CA LEU A 711 26.20 -25.09 25.25
C LEU A 711 26.97 -23.76 25.40
N ASP A 712 28.14 -23.66 24.76
CA ASP A 712 28.99 -22.47 24.79
C ASP A 712 28.85 -21.66 23.48
N LEU A 713 28.08 -20.57 23.51
CA LEU A 713 27.88 -19.73 22.31
C LEU A 713 29.16 -19.03 21.83
N SER A 714 30.14 -18.77 22.70
CA SER A 714 31.43 -18.21 22.23
C SER A 714 32.15 -19.15 21.27
N LYS A 715 31.78 -20.44 21.29
CA LYS A 715 32.30 -21.52 20.47
C LYS A 715 31.27 -22.08 19.49
N LEU A 716 30.21 -21.32 19.20
CA LEU A 716 29.17 -21.74 18.26
C LEU A 716 29.79 -22.08 16.90
N LYS A 717 29.44 -23.25 16.37
CA LYS A 717 30.00 -23.76 15.11
C LYS A 717 28.96 -24.09 14.06
N HIS A 718 27.81 -24.60 14.48
CA HIS A 718 26.77 -25.03 13.57
C HIS A 718 25.42 -24.49 14.04
N ILE A 719 24.66 -23.98 13.07
CA ILE A 719 23.23 -23.73 13.19
C ILE A 719 22.57 -24.66 12.20
N ALA A 720 21.65 -25.50 12.65
CA ALA A 720 20.89 -26.40 11.79
C ALA A 720 19.40 -26.11 11.91
N LEU A 721 18.73 -25.97 10.77
CA LEU A 721 17.27 -25.93 10.67
C LEU A 721 16.84 -27.36 10.29
N VAL A 722 16.19 -28.05 11.21
CA VAL A 722 15.79 -29.46 11.08
C VAL A 722 14.28 -29.48 10.89
N PHE A 723 13.81 -29.95 9.74
CA PHE A 723 12.38 -29.93 9.39
C PHE A 723 11.70 -31.23 9.87
N ASP A 724 11.59 -31.36 11.19
CA ASP A 724 11.14 -32.53 11.93
C ASP A 724 9.68 -32.47 12.42
N GLU A 725 9.09 -31.27 12.46
CA GLU A 725 7.74 -31.06 12.98
C GLU A 725 6.66 -31.26 11.89
N ASP A 726 6.80 -30.55 10.77
CA ASP A 726 5.90 -30.71 9.62
C ASP A 726 6.47 -31.67 8.57
N THR A 727 5.65 -32.60 8.09
CA THR A 727 6.07 -33.63 7.12
C THR A 727 6.09 -33.16 5.67
N LEU A 728 5.53 -31.99 5.38
CA LEU A 728 5.36 -31.41 4.05
C LEU A 728 5.41 -29.90 4.15
N GLY A 729 6.26 -29.26 3.34
CA GLY A 729 6.26 -27.81 3.26
C GLY A 729 7.21 -27.23 2.22
N VAL A 730 7.00 -25.95 1.93
CA VAL A 730 7.91 -25.11 1.16
C VAL A 730 8.05 -23.80 1.94
N VAL A 731 9.21 -23.55 2.54
CA VAL A 731 9.47 -22.34 3.31
C VAL A 731 10.38 -21.41 2.53
N ILE A 732 10.14 -20.12 2.66
CA ILE A 732 11.00 -19.04 2.19
C ILE A 732 11.65 -18.43 3.43
N LEU A 733 12.98 -18.36 3.46
CA LEU A 733 13.76 -17.88 4.59
C LEU A 733 14.72 -16.79 4.16
N ASP A 734 14.92 -15.82 5.02
CA ASP A 734 15.84 -14.72 4.81
C ASP A 734 16.43 -14.27 6.16
N ASP A 735 17.51 -13.51 6.10
CA ASP A 735 17.88 -12.54 7.11
C ASP A 735 18.17 -13.19 8.49
N ILE A 736 18.88 -14.32 8.46
CA ILE A 736 19.20 -15.18 9.61
C ILE A 736 20.37 -14.56 10.39
N GLY A 737 20.18 -14.35 11.70
CA GLY A 737 21.21 -13.75 12.53
C GLY A 737 20.90 -13.74 14.03
N PHE A 738 21.70 -12.98 14.77
CA PHE A 738 21.55 -12.82 16.23
C PHE A 738 21.47 -11.35 16.60
N TYR A 739 20.60 -11.04 17.55
CA TYR A 739 20.63 -9.79 18.30
C TYR A 739 21.55 -9.95 19.51
N ARG A 740 22.36 -8.93 19.78
CA ARG A 740 23.22 -8.85 20.97
C ARG A 740 22.44 -8.31 22.17
N GLN A 741 22.92 -8.62 23.38
CA GLN A 741 22.44 -7.97 24.60
C GLN A 741 22.71 -6.46 24.54
N SER A 742 21.66 -5.65 24.71
CA SER A 742 21.78 -4.20 24.74
C SER A 742 22.67 -3.75 25.92
N GLY A 743 23.70 -2.95 25.65
CA GLY A 743 24.55 -2.32 26.68
C GLY A 743 25.81 -3.10 27.09
N VAL A 744 26.25 -4.07 26.30
CA VAL A 744 27.56 -4.75 26.48
C VAL A 744 28.47 -4.35 25.32
N ASP A 745 29.38 -3.40 25.56
CA ASP A 745 30.48 -3.09 24.63
C ASP A 745 31.52 -4.24 24.67
N ASP A 746 32.03 -4.65 23.50
CA ASP A 746 33.11 -5.64 23.35
C ASP A 746 34.48 -5.13 23.86
#